data_AF-A0A7S2HVH0-F1
#
_entry.id   AF-A0A7S2HVH0-F1
#
_cell.length_a   1.000
_cell.length_b   1.000
_cell.length_c   1.000
_cell.angle_alpha   90.00
_cell.angle_beta   90.00
_cell.angle_gamma   90.00
#
_symmetry.space_group_name_H-M   'P 1'
#
loop_
_entity.id
_entity.type
_entity.pdbx_description
1 polymer ?
#
loop_
_entity_poly.entity_id
_entity_poly.type
_entity_poly.pdbx_seq_one_letter_code
_entity_poly.pdbx_strand_id
1 'polypeptide(L)'
;RSYNDLTQYPVFPWILADYDSEDIDLNDPSVYRDLSKPMGAQGETRAAQFRERYEALESNYFNEDEPPPFHYGTHYSCAAYVLYYLMRLEPFSRLALTLQGGRFDVADRLFHNIGASWRSASTENLQDVRELIPEFFYLPDFLLNKNMFDFGTTQLGKTVHDVTLPRWAKGDPERFVRIHRQALESDYVSKNLHFWVDLVFGYKQRGKEAVAALNTFVHVTYEGQVDLDTIEDPIQRESTIAQIQNFGQTPSRLERKPFPQRNVVVALKEKSIDFNAVNCLAPLTPPFCVVGAPHRVYLKVAMWDTCRVGMAGQVDSSVGDMCLVKGQLVGVGRTCSLILPAKKYYRYGGPNNGVSVHVAVGGYKENRVLSIHDGMHRAPISVLKPSLNGHWLVSGCMDSTVRVWKYDGKNMHLRATLCGHDNGKITCIDISTTFGTVVTGGADGNVLVWDLRTLSFMRKLRLPTPEVDEETAAVSVSINHKNGNIMTLVGSQICLFDINGNLVAKQQPDDEFTSKHRPSCAVATDCPEWMENGIVAITGHVNGDLRLWSINHDDHLLVMRHLMPDKVHSCPITALRVMGDNQNTLLVGDKSGKMSVCKTLSLDALNPQELSVILHELRTGCVSGEMKYTDRSKVNAADNARGLIGLMTGTE
;
A
#
# COMPACT_ATOMS: atom_id res chain seq x y z
N ARG A 1 4.45 24.46 -1.91
CA ARG A 1 3.54 23.82 -0.91
C ARG A 1 4.36 22.92 -0.02
N SER A 2 4.20 22.99 1.31
CA SER A 2 5.03 22.28 2.27
C SER A 2 4.28 22.04 3.59
N TYR A 3 4.63 20.99 4.31
CA TYR A 3 4.14 20.74 5.67
C TYR A 3 4.72 21.72 6.71
N ASN A 4 5.83 22.38 6.39
CA ASN A 4 6.48 23.34 7.29
C ASN A 4 5.76 24.70 7.35
N ASP A 5 4.90 25.01 6.37
CA ASP A 5 4.15 26.26 6.31
C ASP A 5 2.67 25.95 6.12
N LEU A 6 1.88 26.11 7.19
CA LEU A 6 0.44 25.84 7.18
C LEU A 6 -0.33 26.78 6.25
N THR A 7 0.19 27.97 5.95
CA THR A 7 -0.43 28.89 4.98
C THR A 7 -0.30 28.39 3.55
N GLN A 8 0.67 27.51 3.30
CA GLN A 8 0.97 26.87 2.02
C GLN A 8 0.94 25.34 2.11
N TYR A 9 0.02 24.80 2.91
CA TYR A 9 -0.14 23.37 3.09
C TYR A 9 -0.54 22.67 1.78
N PRO A 10 -0.12 21.41 1.54
CA PRO A 10 -0.59 20.64 0.39
C PRO A 10 -2.13 20.58 0.33
N VAL A 11 -2.67 20.66 -0.88
CA VAL A 11 -4.12 20.68 -1.14
C VAL A 11 -4.47 19.42 -1.92
N PHE A 12 -5.52 18.71 -1.49
CA PHE A 12 -6.07 17.55 -2.17
C PHE A 12 -7.55 17.77 -2.47
N PRO A 13 -8.07 17.23 -3.58
CA PRO A 13 -9.49 17.36 -3.88
C PRO A 13 -10.34 16.56 -2.89
N TRP A 14 -11.54 17.04 -2.60
CA TRP A 14 -12.63 16.11 -2.28
C TRP A 14 -12.77 15.09 -3.41
N ILE A 15 -12.97 13.81 -3.10
CA ILE A 15 -13.12 12.74 -4.11
C ILE A 15 -14.55 12.20 -4.12
N LEU A 16 -15.04 11.80 -2.95
CA LEU A 16 -16.39 11.29 -2.77
C LEU A 16 -17.39 12.43 -2.54
N ALA A 17 -18.62 12.20 -2.96
CA ALA A 17 -19.78 13.05 -2.74
C ALA A 17 -20.87 12.36 -1.88
N ASP A 18 -20.82 11.04 -1.73
CA ASP A 18 -21.72 10.27 -0.88
C ASP A 18 -21.13 9.98 0.51
N TYR A 19 -21.72 10.63 1.52
CA TYR A 19 -21.37 10.46 2.92
C TYR A 19 -22.57 10.04 3.79
N ASP A 20 -23.68 9.67 3.17
CA ASP A 20 -24.95 9.37 3.86
C ASP A 20 -25.38 7.89 3.69
N SER A 21 -24.99 7.22 2.59
CA SER A 21 -25.35 5.82 2.32
C SER A 21 -24.74 4.81 3.30
N GLU A 22 -25.46 3.70 3.51
CA GLU A 22 -25.01 2.57 4.36
C GLU A 22 -23.81 1.82 3.78
N ASP A 23 -23.74 1.71 2.46
CA ASP A 23 -22.67 1.09 1.70
C ASP A 23 -22.29 2.02 0.53
N ILE A 24 -21.07 1.87 0.02
CA ILE A 24 -20.56 2.69 -1.09
C ILE A 24 -19.99 1.79 -2.19
N ASP A 25 -20.46 1.98 -3.42
CA ASP A 25 -19.93 1.30 -4.60
C ASP A 25 -19.02 2.26 -5.38
N LEU A 26 -17.72 2.02 -5.33
CA LEU A 26 -16.72 2.82 -6.04
C LEU A 26 -16.77 2.64 -7.57
N ASN A 27 -17.61 1.74 -8.10
CA ASN A 27 -17.87 1.63 -9.53
C ASN A 27 -19.01 2.55 -10.00
N ASP A 28 -19.84 3.05 -9.09
CA ASP A 28 -20.91 3.99 -9.41
C ASP A 28 -20.33 5.41 -9.55
N PRO A 29 -20.37 6.04 -10.75
CA PRO A 29 -19.89 7.41 -10.92
C PRO A 29 -20.62 8.44 -10.03
N SER A 30 -21.84 8.14 -9.57
CA SER A 30 -22.66 9.05 -8.76
C SER A 30 -22.09 9.33 -7.37
N VAL A 31 -21.24 8.43 -6.84
CA VAL A 31 -20.63 8.58 -5.51
C VAL A 31 -19.43 9.54 -5.52
N TYR A 32 -18.97 9.95 -6.70
CA TYR A 32 -17.82 10.83 -6.86
C TYR A 32 -18.25 12.27 -7.06
N ARG A 33 -17.41 13.21 -6.62
CA ARG A 33 -17.59 14.61 -7.00
C ARG A 33 -17.27 14.84 -8.48
N ASP A 34 -17.78 15.96 -8.99
CA ASP A 34 -17.35 16.48 -10.28
C ASP A 34 -16.00 17.20 -10.15
N LEU A 35 -14.92 16.51 -10.54
CA LEU A 35 -13.55 17.03 -10.52
C LEU A 35 -13.30 18.14 -11.53
N SER A 36 -14.21 18.37 -12.49
CA SER A 36 -14.11 19.47 -13.45
C SER A 36 -14.59 20.82 -12.89
N LYS A 37 -15.21 20.80 -11.72
CA LYS A 37 -15.79 21.97 -11.06
C LYS A 37 -15.08 22.27 -9.73
N PRO A 38 -14.88 23.56 -9.38
CA PRO A 38 -14.44 23.93 -8.04
C PRO A 38 -15.52 23.60 -6.99
N MET A 39 -15.15 23.63 -5.71
CA MET A 39 -16.09 23.32 -4.62
C MET A 39 -17.33 24.20 -4.63
N GLY A 40 -17.17 25.51 -4.89
CA GLY A 40 -18.29 26.46 -4.98
C GLY A 40 -19.33 26.13 -6.06
N ALA A 41 -18.96 25.35 -7.07
CA ALA A 41 -19.78 25.03 -8.24
C ALA A 41 -20.34 23.60 -8.25
N GLN A 42 -20.20 22.82 -7.16
CA GLN A 42 -20.72 21.45 -7.11
C GLN A 42 -22.26 21.40 -7.19
N GLY A 43 -22.96 22.32 -6.51
CA GLY A 43 -24.41 22.48 -6.60
C GLY A 43 -24.82 23.67 -7.48
N GLU A 44 -25.75 23.47 -8.42
CA GLU A 44 -26.13 24.50 -9.40
C GLU A 44 -26.74 25.75 -8.77
N THR A 45 -27.59 25.60 -7.74
CA THR A 45 -28.17 26.74 -7.02
C THR A 45 -27.10 27.64 -6.43
N ARG A 46 -26.06 27.05 -5.83
CA ARG A 46 -24.96 27.80 -5.23
C ARG A 46 -24.00 28.36 -6.30
N ALA A 47 -23.79 27.63 -7.38
CA ALA A 47 -23.03 28.09 -8.54
C ALA A 47 -23.64 29.37 -9.15
N ALA A 48 -24.98 29.42 -9.26
CA ALA A 48 -25.70 30.61 -9.72
C ALA A 48 -25.46 31.83 -8.82
N GLN A 49 -25.50 31.65 -7.50
CA GLN A 49 -25.23 32.73 -6.53
C GLN A 49 -23.80 33.29 -6.65
N PHE A 50 -22.80 32.43 -6.88
CA PHE A 50 -21.43 32.88 -7.10
C PHE A 50 -21.26 33.60 -8.43
N ARG A 51 -21.98 33.17 -9.47
CA ARG A 51 -22.01 33.83 -10.78
C ARG A 51 -22.63 35.23 -10.68
N GLU A 52 -23.78 35.36 -10.03
CA GLU A 52 -24.44 36.64 -9.77
C GLU A 52 -23.54 37.60 -8.97
N ARG A 53 -22.81 37.10 -7.96
CA ARG A 53 -21.82 37.90 -7.24
C ARG A 53 -20.74 38.43 -8.16
N TYR A 54 -20.15 37.56 -8.98
CA TYR A 54 -19.09 37.95 -9.90
C TYR A 54 -19.59 39.01 -10.89
N GLU A 55 -20.75 38.79 -11.51
CA GLU A 55 -21.39 39.73 -12.44
C GLU A 55 -21.70 41.07 -11.78
N ALA A 56 -22.18 41.07 -10.53
CA ALA A 56 -22.42 42.29 -9.77
C ALA A 56 -21.11 43.07 -9.49
N LEU A 57 -20.03 42.37 -9.14
CA LEU A 57 -18.71 43.01 -8.95
C LEU A 57 -18.16 43.54 -10.27
N GLU A 58 -18.27 42.77 -11.36
CA GLU A 58 -17.81 43.17 -12.69
C GLU A 58 -18.57 44.39 -13.21
N SER A 59 -19.88 44.47 -12.97
CA SER A 59 -20.69 45.63 -13.37
C SER A 59 -20.31 46.94 -12.67
N ASN A 60 -19.68 46.86 -11.50
CA ASN A 60 -19.21 48.01 -10.73
C ASN A 60 -17.72 48.31 -10.94
N TYR A 61 -17.01 47.47 -11.71
CA TYR A 61 -15.57 47.54 -11.88
C TYR A 61 -15.20 48.57 -12.97
N PHE A 62 -15.06 49.84 -12.57
CA PHE A 62 -14.75 50.96 -13.48
C PHE A 62 -13.34 51.54 -13.31
N ASN A 63 -12.66 51.27 -12.19
CA ASN A 63 -11.33 51.80 -11.85
C ASN A 63 -10.33 50.67 -11.59
N GLU A 64 -9.09 50.83 -12.08
CA GLU A 64 -7.99 49.87 -11.84
C GLU A 64 -7.53 49.83 -10.37
N ASP A 65 -7.93 50.80 -9.54
CA ASP A 65 -7.61 50.86 -8.11
C ASP A 65 -8.54 50.00 -7.23
N GLU A 66 -9.64 49.47 -7.78
CA GLU A 66 -10.55 48.60 -7.05
C GLU A 66 -10.15 47.11 -7.13
N PRO A 67 -10.48 46.27 -6.14
CA PRO A 67 -10.19 44.85 -6.21
C PRO A 67 -10.96 44.21 -7.38
N PRO A 68 -10.29 43.36 -8.21
CA PRO A 68 -10.94 42.76 -9.36
C PRO A 68 -12.07 41.80 -8.95
N PRO A 69 -13.08 41.58 -9.83
CA PRO A 69 -14.21 40.70 -9.55
C PRO A 69 -13.77 39.28 -9.19
N PHE A 70 -14.46 38.68 -8.21
CA PHE A 70 -14.18 37.34 -7.72
C PHE A 70 -15.46 36.56 -7.41
N HIS A 71 -15.40 35.23 -7.51
CA HIS A 71 -16.47 34.35 -7.05
C HIS A 71 -16.40 34.16 -5.53
N TYR A 72 -15.20 33.90 -5.02
CA TYR A 72 -14.99 33.46 -3.64
C TYR A 72 -14.22 34.48 -2.80
N GLY A 73 -14.85 34.96 -1.73
CA GLY A 73 -14.21 35.77 -0.69
C GLY A 73 -13.37 34.95 0.30
N THR A 74 -13.49 33.62 0.24
CA THR A 74 -12.76 32.63 1.03
C THR A 74 -11.95 31.73 0.11
N HIS A 75 -10.82 31.25 0.57
CA HIS A 75 -9.98 30.34 -0.22
C HIS A 75 -10.30 28.87 0.09
N TYR A 76 -9.85 27.92 -0.74
CA TYR A 76 -10.03 26.49 -0.47
C TYR A 76 -8.98 25.90 0.49
N SER A 77 -7.94 26.66 0.80
CA SER A 77 -6.80 26.24 1.64
C SER A 77 -6.24 27.42 2.43
N CYS A 78 -6.21 27.31 3.75
CA CYS A 78 -5.52 28.24 4.64
C CYS A 78 -5.11 27.52 5.93
N ALA A 79 -4.26 28.16 6.73
CA ALA A 79 -3.78 27.56 7.98
C ALA A 79 -4.92 27.18 8.94
N ALA A 80 -5.97 28.01 9.03
CA ALA A 80 -7.13 27.73 9.87
C ALA A 80 -7.85 26.44 9.48
N TYR A 81 -7.87 26.08 8.20
CA TYR A 81 -8.51 24.83 7.74
C TYR A 81 -7.67 23.59 8.00
N VAL A 82 -6.34 23.72 7.91
CA VAL A 82 -5.44 22.63 8.30
C VAL A 82 -5.61 22.35 9.80
N LEU A 83 -5.65 23.39 10.61
CA LEU A 83 -5.90 23.27 12.05
C LEU A 83 -7.31 22.75 12.35
N TYR A 84 -8.33 23.18 11.60
CA TYR A 84 -9.69 22.66 11.69
C TYR A 84 -9.73 21.14 11.51
N TYR A 85 -9.06 20.60 10.49
CA TYR A 85 -9.01 19.15 10.28
C TYR A 85 -8.14 18.42 11.32
N LEU A 86 -6.96 18.97 11.65
CA LEU A 86 -5.94 18.26 12.44
C LEU A 86 -5.97 18.57 13.94
N MET A 87 -6.96 19.32 14.43
CA MET A 87 -7.06 19.76 15.83
C MET A 87 -7.04 18.65 16.90
N ARG A 88 -7.17 17.38 16.52
CA ARG A 88 -7.09 16.20 17.41
C ARG A 88 -5.67 15.66 17.57
N LEU A 89 -4.75 16.09 16.71
CA LEU A 89 -3.35 15.65 16.70
C LEU A 89 -2.44 16.72 17.28
N GLU A 90 -1.42 16.31 18.02
CA GLU A 90 -0.31 17.19 18.37
C GLU A 90 0.70 17.25 17.21
N PRO A 91 1.33 18.40 16.92
CA PRO A 91 1.25 19.68 17.63
C PRO A 91 0.08 20.60 17.20
N PHE A 92 -0.79 20.16 16.28
CA PHE A 92 -1.86 20.99 15.69
C PHE A 92 -2.92 21.42 16.71
N SER A 93 -3.15 20.60 17.74
CA SER A 93 -4.04 20.92 18.87
C SER A 93 -3.58 22.20 19.56
N ARG A 94 -2.29 22.30 19.90
CA ARG A 94 -1.69 23.50 20.50
C ARG A 94 -1.74 24.72 19.57
N LEU A 95 -1.54 24.52 18.28
CA LEU A 95 -1.62 25.59 17.29
C LEU A 95 -3.07 26.11 17.15
N ALA A 96 -4.06 25.22 17.16
CA ALA A 96 -5.47 25.58 17.14
C ALA A 96 -5.88 26.39 18.38
N LEU A 97 -5.44 25.97 19.58
CA LEU A 97 -5.64 26.72 20.82
C LEU A 97 -5.01 28.11 20.74
N THR A 98 -3.78 28.21 20.21
CA THR A 98 -3.07 29.49 20.10
C THR A 98 -3.80 30.45 19.17
N LEU A 99 -4.31 29.95 18.03
CA LEU A 99 -5.08 30.74 17.07
C LEU A 99 -6.39 31.28 17.68
N GLN A 100 -6.98 30.55 18.62
CA GLN A 100 -8.27 30.86 19.27
C GLN A 100 -8.14 31.45 20.68
N GLY A 101 -6.97 32.02 21.03
CA GLY A 101 -6.79 32.73 22.30
C GLY A 101 -6.73 31.83 23.55
N GLY A 102 -6.29 30.58 23.38
CA GLY A 102 -6.02 29.62 24.46
C GLY A 102 -7.15 28.63 24.75
N ARG A 103 -8.22 28.61 23.96
CA ARG A 103 -9.34 27.65 24.05
C ARG A 103 -9.71 27.14 22.67
N PHE A 104 -10.34 25.97 22.58
CA PHE A 104 -10.91 25.54 21.31
C PHE A 104 -12.10 26.44 20.93
N ASP A 105 -12.39 26.48 19.62
CA ASP A 105 -13.57 27.19 19.12
C ASP A 105 -14.87 26.54 19.64
N VAL A 106 -16.00 27.21 19.48
CA VAL A 106 -17.32 26.69 19.86
C VAL A 106 -17.61 25.38 19.12
N ALA A 107 -18.20 24.41 19.83
CA ALA A 107 -18.39 23.04 19.37
C ALA A 107 -19.04 22.93 17.99
N ASP A 108 -20.05 23.75 17.69
CA ASP A 108 -20.75 23.75 16.40
C ASP A 108 -19.88 24.18 15.20
N ARG A 109 -18.77 24.89 15.45
CA ARG A 109 -17.80 25.30 14.41
C ARG A 109 -16.62 24.35 14.28
N LEU A 110 -16.48 23.37 15.17
CA LEU A 110 -15.38 22.42 15.14
C LEU A 110 -15.59 21.35 14.08
N PHE A 111 -14.50 20.73 13.63
CA PHE A 111 -14.57 19.58 12.76
C PHE A 111 -15.06 18.37 13.54
N HIS A 112 -16.28 17.91 13.26
CA HIS A 112 -16.88 16.79 14.00
C HIS A 112 -17.76 15.87 13.15
N ASN A 113 -17.97 16.14 11.86
CA ASN A 113 -18.79 15.29 10.98
C ASN A 113 -18.38 15.45 9.51
N ILE A 114 -17.97 14.36 8.86
CA ILE A 114 -17.50 14.38 7.47
C ILE A 114 -18.59 14.83 6.50
N GLY A 115 -19.79 14.25 6.58
CA GLY A 115 -20.90 14.56 5.68
C GLY A 115 -21.38 16.00 5.82
N ALA A 116 -21.41 16.53 7.04
CA ALA A 116 -21.73 17.93 7.28
C ALA A 116 -20.65 18.88 6.71
N SER A 117 -19.37 18.55 6.86
CA SER A 117 -18.27 19.31 6.26
C SER A 117 -18.34 19.31 4.73
N TRP A 118 -18.65 18.16 4.11
CA TRP A 118 -18.90 18.08 2.67
C TRP A 118 -20.06 18.99 2.26
N ARG A 119 -21.26 18.83 2.84
CA ARG A 119 -22.44 19.64 2.48
C ARG A 119 -22.21 21.14 2.66
N SER A 120 -21.55 21.54 3.74
CA SER A 120 -21.12 22.94 3.96
C SER A 120 -20.25 23.43 2.80
N ALA A 121 -19.20 22.67 2.46
CA ALA A 121 -18.23 23.04 1.44
C ALA A 121 -18.75 22.89 0.00
N SER A 122 -19.78 22.06 -0.27
CA SER A 122 -20.25 21.71 -1.62
C SER A 122 -21.59 22.37 -2.03
N THR A 123 -22.51 22.60 -1.09
CA THR A 123 -23.88 23.02 -1.42
C THR A 123 -24.52 24.05 -0.48
N GLU A 124 -24.17 24.09 0.81
CA GLU A 124 -24.95 24.82 1.81
C GLU A 124 -24.37 26.21 2.15
N ASN A 125 -23.06 26.33 2.35
CA ASN A 125 -22.46 27.55 2.88
C ASN A 125 -21.71 28.35 1.80
N LEU A 126 -22.09 29.61 1.60
CA LEU A 126 -21.45 30.53 0.62
C LEU A 126 -20.07 31.05 1.05
N GLN A 127 -19.67 30.80 2.30
CA GLN A 127 -18.37 31.15 2.87
C GLN A 127 -17.48 29.90 3.08
N ASP A 128 -17.87 28.76 2.50
CA ASP A 128 -17.13 27.52 2.59
C ASP A 128 -16.95 26.88 1.22
N VAL A 129 -15.72 26.92 0.73
CA VAL A 129 -15.27 26.30 -0.52
C VAL A 129 -14.02 25.45 -0.29
N ARG A 130 -13.87 24.92 0.94
CA ARG A 130 -12.69 24.18 1.38
C ARG A 130 -12.47 22.91 0.56
N GLU A 131 -11.21 22.71 0.16
CA GLU A 131 -10.73 21.43 -0.33
C GLU A 131 -10.15 20.61 0.84
N LEU A 132 -9.72 19.37 0.55
CA LEU A 132 -9.14 18.46 1.52
C LEU A 132 -7.63 18.65 1.69
N ILE A 133 -7.11 17.97 2.70
CA ILE A 133 -5.68 17.81 2.98
C ILE A 133 -5.26 16.34 2.73
N PRO A 134 -3.97 16.05 2.52
CA PRO A 134 -3.48 14.69 2.25
C PRO A 134 -3.90 13.64 3.28
N GLU A 135 -4.04 14.02 4.56
CA GLU A 135 -4.28 13.15 5.70
C GLU A 135 -5.57 12.31 5.57
N PHE A 136 -6.58 12.81 4.84
CA PHE A 136 -7.80 12.07 4.51
C PHE A 136 -7.55 10.76 3.75
N PHE A 137 -6.37 10.59 3.15
CA PHE A 137 -6.04 9.45 2.29
C PHE A 137 -4.96 8.53 2.87
N TYR A 138 -4.45 8.79 4.07
CA TYR A 138 -3.44 7.92 4.69
C TYR A 138 -3.39 7.92 6.23
N LEU A 139 -4.03 8.88 6.92
CA LEU A 139 -3.88 9.04 8.37
C LEU A 139 -5.24 8.91 9.07
N PRO A 140 -5.60 7.76 9.68
CA PRO A 140 -6.88 7.64 10.40
C PRO A 140 -6.92 8.43 11.71
N ASP A 141 -5.75 8.70 12.30
CA ASP A 141 -5.63 9.24 13.65
C ASP A 141 -6.22 10.65 13.83
N PHE A 142 -6.29 11.48 12.79
CA PHE A 142 -6.90 12.83 12.92
C PHE A 142 -8.41 12.79 13.17
N LEU A 143 -9.05 11.63 12.97
CA LEU A 143 -10.48 11.41 13.20
C LEU A 143 -10.79 11.02 14.65
N LEU A 144 -9.76 10.63 15.41
CA LEU A 144 -9.88 10.11 16.77
C LEU A 144 -9.35 11.10 17.80
N ASN A 145 -10.11 11.35 18.86
CA ASN A 145 -9.68 12.15 19.99
C ASN A 145 -8.91 11.28 21.02
N LYS A 146 -7.80 10.66 20.59
CA LYS A 146 -6.98 9.79 21.46
C LYS A 146 -6.43 10.51 22.70
N ASN A 147 -6.26 11.83 22.60
CA ASN A 147 -5.75 12.69 23.67
C ASN A 147 -6.83 13.13 24.68
N MET A 148 -8.10 12.75 24.47
CA MET A 148 -9.23 13.09 25.35
C MET A 148 -9.41 14.60 25.57
N PHE A 149 -9.20 15.40 24.52
CA PHE A 149 -9.44 16.84 24.59
C PHE A 149 -10.93 17.14 24.80
N ASP A 150 -11.22 18.21 25.55
CA ASP A 150 -12.57 18.74 25.70
C ASP A 150 -12.88 19.72 24.57
N PHE A 151 -13.71 19.27 23.63
CA PHE A 151 -14.19 20.07 22.51
C PHE A 151 -15.59 20.66 22.76
N GLY A 152 -16.13 20.51 23.96
CA GLY A 152 -17.45 21.00 24.33
C GLY A 152 -18.61 20.21 23.72
N THR A 153 -19.80 20.82 23.77
CA THR A 153 -21.06 20.24 23.33
C THR A 153 -21.77 21.19 22.40
N THR A 154 -22.29 20.68 21.29
CA THR A 154 -23.02 21.47 20.29
C THR A 154 -24.34 21.99 20.86
N GLN A 155 -24.96 22.96 20.18
CA GLN A 155 -26.28 23.47 20.56
C GLN A 155 -27.37 22.38 20.57
N LEU A 156 -27.18 21.32 19.79
CA LEU A 156 -28.06 20.15 19.75
C LEU A 156 -27.77 19.12 20.86
N GLY A 157 -26.88 19.44 21.81
CA GLY A 157 -26.57 18.58 22.95
C GLY A 157 -25.61 17.43 22.63
N LYS A 158 -24.97 17.42 21.45
CA LYS A 158 -24.00 16.38 21.08
C LYS A 158 -22.60 16.78 21.51
N THR A 159 -21.98 15.99 22.39
CA THR A 159 -20.57 16.19 22.76
C THR A 159 -19.66 15.94 21.57
N VAL A 160 -18.72 16.85 21.34
CA VAL A 160 -17.71 16.69 20.27
C VAL A 160 -16.56 15.86 20.82
N HIS A 161 -16.31 14.71 20.19
CA HIS A 161 -15.21 13.81 20.55
C HIS A 161 -14.54 13.31 19.26
N ASP A 162 -14.81 12.08 18.85
CA ASP A 162 -14.37 11.55 17.56
C ASP A 162 -15.19 12.18 16.44
N VAL A 163 -14.60 12.21 15.25
CA VAL A 163 -15.29 12.70 14.06
C VAL A 163 -16.37 11.69 13.68
N THR A 164 -17.58 12.20 13.44
CA THR A 164 -18.68 11.37 12.93
C THR A 164 -18.39 10.97 11.49
N LEU A 165 -18.19 9.67 11.29
CA LEU A 165 -17.90 9.07 9.99
C LEU A 165 -19.19 8.77 9.22
N PRO A 166 -19.11 8.64 7.89
CA PRO A 166 -20.19 8.10 7.06
C PRO A 166 -20.56 6.68 7.47
N ARG A 167 -21.80 6.26 7.17
CA ARG A 167 -22.30 4.94 7.60
C ARG A 167 -21.53 3.79 6.96
N TRP A 168 -21.14 3.93 5.69
CA TRP A 168 -20.29 2.97 4.98
C TRP A 168 -18.90 2.76 5.60
N ALA A 169 -18.44 3.67 6.48
CA ALA A 169 -17.21 3.48 7.25
C ALA A 169 -17.42 2.65 8.52
N LYS A 170 -18.67 2.34 8.91
CA LYS A 170 -19.04 1.50 10.06
C LYS A 170 -18.40 1.92 11.39
N GLY A 171 -18.13 3.21 11.55
CA GLY A 171 -17.47 3.76 12.73
C GLY A 171 -15.97 3.48 12.81
N ASP A 172 -15.35 2.92 11.76
CA ASP A 172 -13.92 2.62 11.69
C ASP A 172 -13.16 3.68 10.85
N PRO A 173 -12.29 4.49 11.49
CA PRO A 173 -11.43 5.45 10.80
C PRO A 173 -10.46 4.82 9.79
N GLU A 174 -9.96 3.61 10.01
CA GLU A 174 -9.06 2.91 9.09
C GLU A 174 -9.80 2.54 7.81
N ARG A 175 -11.00 1.97 7.95
CA ARG A 175 -11.93 1.74 6.82
C ARG A 175 -12.26 3.03 6.08
N PHE A 176 -12.53 4.13 6.77
CA PHE A 176 -12.79 5.43 6.13
C PHE A 176 -11.63 5.87 5.23
N VAL A 177 -10.41 5.91 5.78
CA VAL A 177 -9.21 6.34 5.05
C VAL A 177 -8.88 5.38 3.90
N ARG A 178 -9.04 4.07 4.12
CA ARG A 178 -8.84 3.04 3.10
C ARG A 178 -9.77 3.24 1.90
N ILE A 179 -11.07 3.44 2.13
CA ILE A 179 -12.05 3.70 1.06
C ILE A 179 -11.74 5.02 0.36
N HIS A 180 -11.39 6.08 1.08
CA HIS A 180 -10.95 7.34 0.48
C HIS A 180 -9.74 7.14 -0.43
N ARG A 181 -8.77 6.31 -0.01
CA ARG A 181 -7.58 6.02 -0.82
C ARG A 181 -7.92 5.17 -2.04
N GLN A 182 -8.79 4.17 -1.91
CA GLN A 182 -9.29 3.38 -3.04
C GLN A 182 -10.04 4.26 -4.05
N ALA A 183 -10.87 5.19 -3.57
CA ALA A 183 -11.57 6.14 -4.42
C ALA A 183 -10.60 7.07 -5.17
N LEU A 184 -9.57 7.59 -4.49
CA LEU A 184 -8.52 8.42 -5.11
C LEU A 184 -7.75 7.67 -6.20
N GLU A 185 -7.47 6.39 -6.00
CA GLU A 185 -6.74 5.54 -6.96
C GLU A 185 -7.67 4.85 -7.98
N SER A 186 -8.97 5.16 -7.96
CA SER A 186 -9.96 4.57 -8.87
C SER A 186 -9.74 4.98 -10.32
N ASP A 187 -10.30 4.19 -11.25
CA ASP A 187 -10.34 4.51 -12.67
C ASP A 187 -11.09 5.82 -12.94
N TYR A 188 -12.16 6.09 -12.19
CA TYR A 188 -12.92 7.33 -12.32
C TYR A 188 -12.03 8.54 -12.03
N VAL A 189 -11.33 8.55 -10.89
CA VAL A 189 -10.45 9.66 -10.53
C VAL A 189 -9.27 9.74 -11.48
N SER A 190 -8.65 8.61 -11.85
CA SER A 190 -7.54 8.61 -12.81
C SER A 190 -7.92 9.24 -14.15
N LYS A 191 -9.14 9.00 -14.66
CA LYS A 191 -9.63 9.62 -15.90
C LYS A 191 -9.94 11.11 -15.75
N ASN A 192 -10.27 11.60 -14.56
CA ASN A 192 -10.85 12.94 -14.36
C ASN A 192 -9.97 13.91 -13.55
N LEU A 193 -8.94 13.44 -12.85
CA LEU A 193 -8.13 14.26 -11.93
C LEU A 193 -7.42 15.43 -12.61
N HIS A 194 -7.03 15.27 -13.87
CA HIS A 194 -6.41 16.34 -14.66
C HIS A 194 -7.27 17.60 -14.76
N PHE A 195 -8.62 17.48 -14.76
CA PHE A 195 -9.50 18.64 -14.72
C PHE A 195 -9.43 19.42 -13.41
N TRP A 196 -9.25 18.73 -12.28
CA TRP A 196 -9.04 19.39 -10.99
C TRP A 196 -7.66 20.07 -10.93
N VAL A 197 -6.64 19.41 -11.48
CA VAL A 197 -5.31 20.00 -11.60
C VAL A 197 -5.35 21.26 -12.46
N ASP A 198 -6.18 21.31 -13.52
CA ASP A 198 -6.38 22.52 -14.32
C ASP A 198 -6.94 23.70 -13.50
N LEU A 199 -7.84 23.43 -12.54
CA LEU A 199 -8.42 24.45 -11.65
C LEU A 199 -7.39 24.97 -10.63
N VAL A 200 -6.62 24.08 -10.02
CA VAL A 200 -5.76 24.43 -8.88
C VAL A 200 -4.35 24.85 -9.31
N PHE A 201 -3.79 24.23 -10.34
CA PHE A 201 -2.41 24.42 -10.79
C PHE A 201 -2.28 24.78 -12.27
N GLY A 202 -3.35 24.66 -13.06
CA GLY A 202 -3.28 24.78 -14.52
C GLY A 202 -3.92 26.04 -15.09
N TYR A 203 -4.40 25.91 -16.32
CA TYR A 203 -4.84 27.04 -17.13
C TYR A 203 -6.16 27.67 -16.66
N LYS A 204 -6.98 26.94 -15.89
CA LYS A 204 -8.24 27.44 -15.28
C LYS A 204 -8.03 28.10 -13.91
N GLN A 205 -6.80 28.28 -13.46
CA GLN A 205 -6.51 28.97 -12.19
C GLN A 205 -6.73 30.49 -12.27
N ARG A 206 -6.51 31.11 -13.45
CA ARG A 206 -6.61 32.57 -13.65
C ARG A 206 -7.16 32.93 -15.03
N GLY A 207 -7.62 34.17 -15.18
CA GLY A 207 -8.09 34.72 -16.47
C GLY A 207 -9.48 34.23 -16.86
N LYS A 208 -9.83 34.38 -18.15
CA LYS A 208 -11.18 34.10 -18.67
C LYS A 208 -11.63 32.65 -18.43
N GLU A 209 -10.70 31.71 -18.47
CA GLU A 209 -10.96 30.29 -18.22
C GLU A 209 -11.33 30.03 -16.75
N ALA A 210 -10.73 30.76 -15.81
CA ALA A 210 -11.11 30.72 -14.41
C ALA A 210 -12.50 31.30 -14.20
N VAL A 211 -12.84 32.41 -14.87
CA VAL A 211 -14.19 33.01 -14.81
C VAL A 211 -15.24 32.03 -15.33
N ALA A 212 -15.00 31.44 -16.51
CA ALA A 212 -15.89 30.45 -17.11
C ALA A 212 -16.11 29.20 -16.23
N ALA A 213 -15.08 28.80 -15.47
CA ALA A 213 -15.15 27.68 -14.53
C ALA A 213 -15.65 28.05 -13.12
N LEU A 214 -16.05 29.30 -12.89
CA LEU A 214 -16.38 29.86 -11.56
C LEU A 214 -15.24 29.66 -10.55
N ASN A 215 -14.00 29.95 -10.93
CA ASN A 215 -12.79 29.61 -10.16
C ASN A 215 -11.91 30.83 -9.85
N THR A 216 -12.52 31.99 -9.55
CA THR A 216 -11.77 33.20 -9.18
C THR A 216 -11.90 33.52 -7.69
N PHE A 217 -10.75 33.77 -7.06
CA PHE A 217 -10.59 34.11 -5.64
C PHE A 217 -10.20 35.58 -5.49
N VAL A 218 -10.14 36.08 -4.25
CA VAL A 218 -9.66 37.44 -3.97
C VAL A 218 -8.23 37.63 -4.50
N HIS A 219 -7.98 38.75 -5.18
CA HIS A 219 -6.72 39.05 -5.88
C HIS A 219 -5.45 38.86 -5.04
N VAL A 220 -5.48 39.24 -3.75
CA VAL A 220 -4.34 39.11 -2.83
C VAL A 220 -3.89 37.66 -2.60
N THR A 221 -4.75 36.68 -2.90
CA THR A 221 -4.39 35.25 -2.76
C THR A 221 -3.46 34.78 -3.87
N TYR A 222 -3.33 35.53 -4.97
CA TYR A 222 -2.56 35.13 -6.13
C TYR A 222 -1.14 35.70 -6.10
N GLU A 223 -0.16 34.82 -6.32
CA GLU A 223 1.25 35.20 -6.49
C GLU A 223 1.42 36.35 -7.49
N GLY A 224 2.16 37.39 -7.08
CA GLY A 224 2.54 38.54 -7.88
C GLY A 224 1.46 39.61 -8.08
N GLN A 225 0.30 39.53 -7.40
CA GLN A 225 -0.75 40.56 -7.48
C GLN A 225 -0.56 41.73 -6.52
N VAL A 226 0.21 41.53 -5.44
CA VAL A 226 0.54 42.57 -4.47
C VAL A 226 2.04 42.60 -4.30
N ASP A 227 2.65 43.76 -4.51
CA ASP A 227 4.04 44.02 -4.13
C ASP A 227 4.06 44.66 -2.74
N LEU A 228 4.51 43.91 -1.74
CA LEU A 228 4.52 44.38 -0.35
C LEU A 228 5.58 45.48 -0.10
N ASP A 229 6.55 45.63 -0.99
CA ASP A 229 7.62 46.61 -0.86
C ASP A 229 7.22 47.99 -1.41
N THR A 230 6.14 48.05 -2.21
CA THR A 230 5.58 49.32 -2.71
C THR A 230 4.58 49.96 -1.74
N ILE A 231 4.15 49.23 -0.69
CA ILE A 231 3.21 49.72 0.32
C ILE A 231 3.99 50.52 1.38
N GLU A 232 3.94 51.86 1.28
CA GLU A 232 4.62 52.76 2.23
C GLU A 232 3.93 52.82 3.60
N ASP A 233 2.60 52.68 3.66
CA ASP A 233 1.85 52.70 4.92
C ASP A 233 2.05 51.40 5.72
N PRO A 234 2.67 51.46 6.92
CA PRO A 234 2.88 50.28 7.75
C PRO A 234 1.59 49.56 8.13
N ILE A 235 0.48 50.28 8.33
CA ILE A 235 -0.80 49.69 8.74
C ILE A 235 -1.40 48.90 7.57
N GLN A 236 -1.46 49.51 6.39
CA GLN A 236 -1.89 48.84 5.17
C GLN A 236 -1.01 47.61 4.85
N ARG A 237 0.30 47.73 5.03
CA ARG A 237 1.24 46.63 4.81
C ARG A 237 0.99 45.47 5.76
N GLU A 238 0.88 45.73 7.06
CA GLU A 238 0.56 44.70 8.07
C GLU A 238 -0.80 44.06 7.83
N SER A 239 -1.82 44.84 7.50
CA SER A 239 -3.16 44.34 7.15
C SER A 239 -3.12 43.41 5.94
N THR A 240 -2.36 43.79 4.91
CA THR A 240 -2.24 43.00 3.67
C THR A 240 -1.48 41.69 3.92
N ILE A 241 -0.39 41.74 4.72
CA ILE A 241 0.34 40.54 5.15
C ILE A 241 -0.58 39.61 5.95
N ALA A 242 -1.33 40.15 6.92
CA ALA A 242 -2.28 39.38 7.71
C ALA A 242 -3.37 38.74 6.84
N GLN A 243 -3.83 39.45 5.80
CA GLN A 243 -4.80 38.91 4.85
C GLN A 243 -4.22 37.74 4.05
N ILE A 244 -3.02 37.88 3.50
CA ILE A 244 -2.31 36.84 2.74
C ILE A 244 -2.03 35.60 3.61
N GLN A 245 -1.67 35.79 4.88
CA GLN A 245 -1.36 34.69 5.79
C GLN A 245 -2.61 33.92 6.24
N ASN A 246 -3.72 34.61 6.50
CA ASN A 246 -4.89 33.99 7.15
C ASN A 246 -6.00 33.58 6.18
N PHE A 247 -6.15 34.26 5.03
CA PHE A 247 -7.27 34.05 4.11
C PHE A 247 -6.91 33.22 2.87
N GLY A 248 -5.72 32.63 2.87
CA GLY A 248 -5.28 31.63 1.91
C GLY A 248 -4.40 32.17 0.80
N GLN A 249 -3.55 31.30 0.29
CA GLN A 249 -2.64 31.58 -0.82
C GLN A 249 -2.93 30.58 -1.92
N THR A 250 -3.12 31.03 -3.15
CA THR A 250 -3.28 30.17 -4.33
C THR A 250 -1.92 29.56 -4.69
N PRO A 251 -1.80 28.24 -4.97
CA PRO A 251 -0.52 27.66 -5.39
C PRO A 251 0.01 28.31 -6.68
N SER A 252 1.32 28.26 -6.89
CA SER A 252 1.92 28.69 -8.16
C SER A 252 1.33 27.90 -9.35
N ARG A 253 1.04 28.61 -10.44
CA ARG A 253 0.54 28.00 -11.68
C ARG A 253 1.68 27.25 -12.38
N LEU A 254 1.46 25.97 -12.65
CA LEU A 254 2.43 25.06 -13.24
C LEU A 254 2.35 25.02 -14.76
N GLU A 255 1.15 25.13 -15.35
CA GLU A 255 0.94 25.01 -16.79
C GLU A 255 -0.08 26.04 -17.30
N ARG A 256 0.10 26.48 -18.54
CA ARG A 256 -0.82 27.43 -19.22
C ARG A 256 -1.74 26.75 -20.22
N LYS A 257 -1.54 25.45 -20.47
CA LYS A 257 -2.35 24.59 -21.32
C LYS A 257 -3.10 23.56 -20.46
N PRO A 258 -4.11 22.86 -21.03
CA PRO A 258 -4.76 21.75 -20.35
C PRO A 258 -3.75 20.66 -19.95
N PHE A 259 -3.86 20.16 -18.71
CA PHE A 259 -3.09 19.01 -18.27
C PHE A 259 -3.50 17.75 -19.05
N PRO A 260 -2.54 16.89 -19.43
CA PRO A 260 -2.86 15.66 -20.14
C PRO A 260 -3.67 14.72 -19.25
N GLN A 261 -4.72 14.13 -19.82
CA GLN A 261 -5.46 13.05 -19.17
C GLN A 261 -4.54 11.86 -18.93
N ARG A 262 -4.64 11.24 -17.74
CA ARG A 262 -3.94 9.99 -17.46
C ARG A 262 -4.55 8.89 -18.32
N ASN A 263 -3.72 8.21 -19.10
CA ASN A 263 -4.16 7.04 -19.85
C ASN A 263 -4.52 5.91 -18.87
N VAL A 264 -5.81 5.66 -18.70
CA VAL A 264 -6.32 4.50 -17.99
C VAL A 264 -6.54 3.40 -19.02
N VAL A 265 -5.89 2.26 -18.81
CA VAL A 265 -6.06 1.09 -19.67
C VAL A 265 -7.35 0.40 -19.23
N VAL A 266 -8.37 0.33 -20.11
CA VAL A 266 -9.67 -0.29 -19.82
C VAL A 266 -9.95 -1.41 -20.83
N ALA A 267 -10.41 -2.57 -20.35
CA ALA A 267 -10.60 -3.77 -21.20
C ALA A 267 -11.76 -3.59 -22.19
N LEU A 268 -12.72 -2.75 -21.81
CA LEU A 268 -13.96 -2.52 -22.50
C LEU A 268 -14.06 -1.04 -22.85
N LYS A 269 -14.19 -0.75 -24.14
CA LYS A 269 -14.40 0.58 -24.68
C LYS A 269 -15.77 0.61 -25.33
N GLU A 270 -16.74 1.28 -24.71
CA GLU A 270 -18.07 1.57 -25.29
C GLU A 270 -18.70 0.36 -26.01
N LYS A 271 -18.72 -0.80 -25.33
CA LYS A 271 -19.24 -2.10 -25.82
C LYS A 271 -18.37 -2.88 -26.83
N SER A 272 -17.14 -2.43 -27.09
CA SER A 272 -16.13 -3.14 -27.86
C SER A 272 -14.91 -3.49 -26.99
N ILE A 273 -14.24 -4.60 -27.28
CA ILE A 273 -13.00 -4.99 -26.59
C ILE A 273 -11.84 -4.31 -27.32
N ASP A 274 -11.04 -3.51 -26.61
CA ASP A 274 -9.80 -2.97 -27.16
C ASP A 274 -8.70 -4.03 -27.02
N PHE A 275 -8.53 -4.86 -28.06
CA PHE A 275 -7.53 -5.93 -28.07
C PHE A 275 -6.08 -5.44 -27.93
N ASN A 276 -5.78 -4.17 -28.20
CA ASN A 276 -4.45 -3.59 -27.93
C ASN A 276 -4.29 -3.22 -26.44
N ALA A 277 -5.38 -2.82 -25.78
CA ALA A 277 -5.43 -2.63 -24.34
C ALA A 277 -5.46 -3.97 -23.58
N VAL A 278 -5.99 -5.05 -24.18
CA VAL A 278 -5.95 -6.42 -23.61
C VAL A 278 -4.52 -6.87 -23.34
N ASN A 279 -3.54 -6.59 -24.19
CA ASN A 279 -2.12 -6.88 -23.90
C ASN A 279 -1.57 -6.13 -22.66
N CYS A 280 -2.15 -4.98 -22.32
CA CYS A 280 -1.81 -4.17 -21.15
C CYS A 280 -2.68 -4.49 -19.92
N LEU A 281 -3.82 -5.14 -20.14
CA LEU A 281 -4.76 -5.72 -19.16
C LEU A 281 -4.65 -7.24 -19.11
N ALA A 282 -3.53 -7.76 -19.62
CA ALA A 282 -3.37 -9.14 -19.97
C ALA A 282 -3.72 -10.11 -18.85
N PRO A 283 -3.57 -9.85 -17.54
CA PRO A 283 -3.92 -10.83 -16.51
C PRO A 283 -5.43 -11.14 -16.42
N LEU A 284 -5.83 -12.42 -16.55
CA LEU A 284 -7.17 -12.94 -16.16
C LEU A 284 -7.47 -12.67 -14.69
N THR A 285 -6.42 -12.66 -13.88
CA THR A 285 -6.44 -12.22 -12.49
C THR A 285 -5.40 -11.13 -12.34
N PRO A 286 -5.73 -10.00 -11.71
CA PRO A 286 -4.82 -8.89 -11.62
C PRO A 286 -3.49 -9.28 -10.96
N PRO A 287 -2.43 -8.48 -11.18
CA PRO A 287 -1.25 -8.50 -10.33
C PRO A 287 -1.63 -8.57 -8.85
N PHE A 288 -0.73 -9.07 -7.99
CA PHE A 288 -1.01 -9.27 -6.55
C PHE A 288 -1.59 -8.04 -5.85
N CYS A 289 -1.36 -6.86 -6.44
CA CYS A 289 -1.77 -5.58 -5.93
C CYS A 289 -2.52 -4.74 -7.00
N VAL A 290 -3.83 -4.94 -7.22
CA VAL A 290 -4.68 -4.02 -8.02
C VAL A 290 -6.04 -3.76 -7.37
N VAL A 291 -6.56 -2.55 -7.55
CA VAL A 291 -7.88 -2.10 -7.09
C VAL A 291 -8.99 -2.87 -7.81
N GLY A 292 -10.00 -3.35 -7.06
CA GLY A 292 -11.11 -4.11 -7.62
C GLY A 292 -10.74 -5.56 -8.00
N ALA A 293 -9.67 -6.10 -7.42
CA ALA A 293 -9.23 -7.45 -7.72
C ALA A 293 -10.32 -8.51 -7.40
N PRO A 294 -10.54 -9.49 -8.29
CA PRO A 294 -11.45 -10.60 -8.05
C PRO A 294 -10.98 -11.41 -6.85
N HIS A 295 -11.89 -12.17 -6.24
CA HIS A 295 -11.63 -12.96 -5.03
C HIS A 295 -10.54 -14.05 -5.16
N ARG A 296 -9.97 -14.28 -6.35
CA ARG A 296 -8.96 -15.32 -6.58
C ARG A 296 -7.88 -14.86 -7.55
N VAL A 297 -6.64 -15.30 -7.32
CA VAL A 297 -5.47 -15.09 -8.19
C VAL A 297 -5.00 -16.42 -8.76
N TYR A 298 -4.81 -16.49 -10.09
CA TYR A 298 -4.27 -17.65 -10.79
C TYR A 298 -2.81 -17.42 -11.16
N LEU A 299 -1.97 -18.42 -10.93
CA LEU A 299 -0.56 -18.41 -11.32
C LEU A 299 -0.29 -19.48 -12.36
N LYS A 300 0.50 -19.15 -13.38
CA LYS A 300 1.01 -20.09 -14.39
C LYS A 300 2.53 -20.13 -14.33
N VAL A 301 3.10 -21.32 -14.42
CA VAL A 301 4.55 -21.47 -14.49
C VAL A 301 5.02 -21.05 -15.88
N ALA A 302 5.85 -20.00 -15.93
CA ALA A 302 6.39 -19.43 -17.16
C ALA A 302 7.72 -20.05 -17.57
N MET A 303 8.55 -20.47 -16.61
CA MET A 303 9.84 -21.14 -16.88
C MET A 303 10.30 -21.98 -15.69
N TRP A 304 11.16 -22.96 -15.99
CA TRP A 304 11.85 -23.83 -15.03
C TRP A 304 13.36 -23.69 -15.18
N ASP A 305 14.08 -23.79 -14.07
CA ASP A 305 15.54 -23.97 -14.07
C ASP A 305 15.97 -24.79 -12.85
N THR A 306 17.25 -25.11 -12.74
CA THR A 306 17.84 -25.83 -11.60
C THR A 306 18.97 -25.02 -11.01
N CYS A 307 18.98 -24.86 -9.69
CA CYS A 307 20.06 -24.23 -8.96
C CYS A 307 21.34 -25.06 -9.14
N ARG A 308 22.41 -24.41 -9.62
CA ARG A 308 23.73 -25.04 -9.84
C ARG A 308 24.85 -24.38 -9.04
N VAL A 309 24.52 -23.45 -8.14
CA VAL A 309 25.49 -22.64 -7.38
C VAL A 309 25.40 -23.02 -5.90
N GLY A 310 26.40 -23.74 -5.40
CA GLY A 310 26.56 -24.21 -4.02
C GLY A 310 28.03 -24.52 -3.75
N MET A 311 28.42 -24.92 -2.53
CA MET A 311 29.83 -25.11 -2.10
C MET A 311 30.77 -25.73 -3.16
N ALA A 312 32.05 -25.31 -3.18
CA ALA A 312 33.04 -25.90 -4.07
C ALA A 312 33.14 -27.42 -3.78
N GLY A 313 32.76 -28.26 -4.75
CA GLY A 313 32.78 -29.72 -4.64
C GLY A 313 31.48 -30.39 -4.18
N GLN A 314 30.41 -29.65 -3.85
CA GLN A 314 29.09 -30.22 -3.58
C GLN A 314 27.98 -29.44 -4.30
N VAL A 315 27.09 -30.18 -4.97
CA VAL A 315 25.82 -29.62 -5.42
C VAL A 315 24.97 -29.46 -4.17
N ASP A 316 24.94 -28.25 -3.59
CA ASP A 316 23.92 -27.91 -2.61
C ASP A 316 22.58 -28.04 -3.33
N SER A 317 21.85 -29.11 -3.05
CA SER A 317 20.66 -29.45 -3.82
C SER A 317 19.49 -28.54 -3.47
N SER A 318 19.52 -27.77 -2.37
CA SER A 318 18.37 -26.96 -1.93
C SER A 318 18.51 -25.51 -2.37
N VAL A 319 17.45 -24.93 -2.94
CA VAL A 319 17.44 -23.50 -3.26
C VAL A 319 17.39 -22.67 -1.98
N GLY A 320 18.32 -21.75 -1.80
CA GLY A 320 18.38 -20.81 -0.67
C GLY A 320 17.89 -19.42 -1.01
N ASP A 321 18.29 -18.91 -2.17
CA ASP A 321 17.91 -17.59 -2.64
C ASP A 321 17.88 -17.53 -4.17
N MET A 322 17.09 -16.63 -4.73
CA MET A 322 16.83 -16.55 -6.16
C MET A 322 16.47 -15.14 -6.63
N CYS A 323 16.73 -14.84 -7.89
CA CYS A 323 16.37 -13.58 -8.52
C CYS A 323 16.25 -13.72 -10.04
N LEU A 324 15.70 -12.70 -10.68
CA LEU A 324 15.65 -12.60 -12.13
C LEU A 324 16.59 -11.48 -12.60
N VAL A 325 17.54 -11.81 -13.48
CA VAL A 325 18.49 -10.85 -14.05
C VAL A 325 18.36 -10.88 -15.56
N LYS A 326 17.86 -9.79 -16.16
CA LYS A 326 17.64 -9.69 -17.62
C LYS A 326 16.84 -10.88 -18.17
N GLY A 327 15.83 -11.34 -17.45
CA GLY A 327 14.98 -12.47 -17.83
C GLY A 327 15.57 -13.86 -17.53
N GLN A 328 16.82 -13.96 -17.09
CA GLN A 328 17.43 -15.23 -16.68
C GLN A 328 17.19 -15.47 -15.19
N LEU A 329 16.69 -16.67 -14.86
CA LEU A 329 16.53 -17.12 -13.49
C LEU A 329 17.91 -17.50 -12.92
N VAL A 330 18.29 -16.85 -11.82
CA VAL A 330 19.54 -17.12 -11.11
C VAL A 330 19.20 -17.52 -9.69
N GLY A 331 19.70 -18.67 -9.25
CA GLY A 331 19.57 -19.11 -7.86
C GLY A 331 20.86 -19.62 -7.27
N VAL A 332 20.90 -19.59 -5.95
CA VAL A 332 22.01 -20.03 -5.11
C VAL A 332 21.51 -20.96 -4.02
N GLY A 333 22.41 -21.81 -3.54
CA GLY A 333 22.15 -22.78 -2.47
C GLY A 333 21.82 -22.14 -1.13
N ARG A 334 21.44 -22.98 -0.15
CA ARG A 334 20.94 -22.57 1.17
C ARG A 334 21.94 -21.74 1.97
N THR A 335 23.23 -21.98 1.79
CA THR A 335 24.32 -21.25 2.47
C THR A 335 24.80 -20.02 1.69
N CYS A 336 23.96 -19.49 0.81
CA CYS A 336 24.26 -18.33 -0.02
C CYS A 336 23.10 -17.32 0.01
N SER A 337 23.41 -16.04 -0.19
CA SER A 337 22.40 -14.99 -0.35
C SER A 337 22.82 -13.97 -1.41
N LEU A 338 21.88 -13.58 -2.27
CA LEU A 338 22.14 -12.73 -3.43
C LEU A 338 22.17 -11.24 -3.05
N ILE A 339 23.09 -10.50 -3.67
CA ILE A 339 23.16 -9.03 -3.56
C ILE A 339 22.47 -8.42 -4.77
N LEU A 340 21.40 -7.66 -4.58
CA LEU A 340 20.64 -7.09 -5.69
C LEU A 340 21.24 -5.76 -6.22
N PRO A 341 21.13 -5.49 -7.55
CA PRO A 341 20.75 -6.43 -8.61
C PRO A 341 21.86 -7.48 -8.86
N ALA A 342 21.47 -8.76 -8.94
CA ALA A 342 22.36 -9.91 -8.75
C ALA A 342 23.49 -10.07 -9.76
N LYS A 343 24.65 -9.49 -9.42
CA LYS A 343 25.96 -9.85 -9.97
C LYS A 343 26.88 -10.48 -8.94
N LYS A 344 26.48 -10.50 -7.67
CA LYS A 344 27.30 -10.97 -6.55
C LYS A 344 26.42 -11.71 -5.54
N TYR A 345 27.04 -12.61 -4.79
CA TYR A 345 26.39 -13.29 -3.67
C TYR A 345 27.37 -13.45 -2.51
N TYR A 346 26.82 -13.49 -1.30
CA TYR A 346 27.54 -13.90 -0.10
C TYR A 346 27.41 -15.41 0.06
N ARG A 347 28.50 -16.07 0.43
CA ARG A 347 28.53 -17.47 0.86
C ARG A 347 29.00 -17.52 2.30
N TYR A 348 28.26 -18.22 3.15
CA TYR A 348 28.56 -18.40 4.57
C TYR A 348 28.67 -19.88 4.94
N GLY A 349 29.20 -20.17 6.12
CA GLY A 349 29.42 -21.56 6.58
C GLY A 349 30.67 -22.22 5.99
N GLY A 350 31.65 -21.43 5.53
CA GLY A 350 32.99 -21.92 5.20
C GLY A 350 33.83 -22.22 6.44
N PRO A 351 35.10 -22.65 6.26
CA PRO A 351 36.05 -22.79 7.37
C PRO A 351 36.09 -21.52 8.24
N ASN A 352 36.18 -21.67 9.56
CA ASN A 352 36.22 -20.56 10.54
C ASN A 352 34.94 -19.70 10.64
N ASN A 353 33.77 -20.21 10.24
CA ASN A 353 32.49 -19.48 10.31
C ASN A 353 32.51 -18.13 9.56
N GLY A 354 33.35 -18.03 8.52
CA GLY A 354 33.52 -16.82 7.72
C GLY A 354 32.45 -16.63 6.64
N VAL A 355 32.48 -15.45 6.02
CA VAL A 355 31.69 -15.09 4.84
C VAL A 355 32.63 -14.75 3.69
N SER A 356 32.34 -15.28 2.51
CA SER A 356 33.05 -14.95 1.27
C SER A 356 32.13 -14.28 0.27
N VAL A 357 32.65 -13.31 -0.48
CA VAL A 357 31.92 -12.57 -1.51
C VAL A 357 32.30 -13.12 -2.87
N HIS A 358 31.31 -13.50 -3.67
CA HIS A 358 31.49 -14.12 -4.98
C HIS A 358 30.84 -13.29 -6.07
N VAL A 359 31.36 -13.38 -7.30
CA VAL A 359 30.68 -12.86 -8.49
C VAL A 359 29.81 -13.96 -9.09
N ALA A 360 28.54 -13.66 -9.32
CA ALA A 360 27.66 -14.44 -10.19
C ALA A 360 27.97 -14.03 -11.64
N VAL A 361 28.96 -14.67 -12.28
CA VAL A 361 29.21 -14.46 -13.71
C VAL A 361 28.25 -15.33 -14.51
N GLY A 362 27.61 -14.74 -15.53
CA GLY A 362 26.83 -15.47 -16.52
C GLY A 362 27.73 -16.39 -17.32
N GLY A 363 27.87 -17.63 -16.88
CA GLY A 363 28.79 -18.63 -17.42
C GLY A 363 29.21 -19.60 -16.32
N TYR A 364 28.63 -20.80 -16.36
CA TYR A 364 28.58 -21.85 -15.35
C TYR A 364 29.92 -22.46 -14.87
N LYS A 365 31.07 -21.78 -15.03
CA LYS A 365 32.39 -22.38 -14.74
C LYS A 365 33.33 -21.60 -13.81
N GLU A 366 33.07 -20.32 -13.50
CA GLU A 366 34.00 -19.56 -12.63
C GLU A 366 33.29 -18.80 -11.49
N ASN A 367 33.25 -19.43 -10.31
CA ASN A 367 32.94 -18.76 -9.04
C ASN A 367 34.18 -17.97 -8.57
N ARG A 368 34.35 -16.74 -9.06
CA ARG A 368 35.45 -15.88 -8.61
C ARG A 368 35.15 -15.33 -7.22
N VAL A 369 36.02 -15.66 -6.26
CA VAL A 369 36.03 -15.05 -4.91
C VAL A 369 36.60 -13.64 -5.02
N LEU A 370 35.88 -12.65 -4.50
CA LEU A 370 36.30 -11.25 -4.43
C LEU A 370 36.98 -10.92 -3.10
N SER A 371 36.42 -11.40 -2.00
CA SER A 371 36.93 -11.19 -0.65
C SER A 371 36.48 -12.31 0.29
N ILE A 372 37.26 -12.53 1.35
CA ILE A 372 36.98 -13.49 2.42
C ILE A 372 37.06 -12.73 3.75
N HIS A 373 36.10 -12.98 4.62
CA HIS A 373 35.97 -12.34 5.93
C HIS A 373 35.81 -13.44 6.98
N ASP A 374 36.84 -13.66 7.78
CA ASP A 374 36.85 -14.66 8.84
C ASP A 374 36.47 -14.06 10.20
N GLY A 375 36.19 -14.92 11.19
CA GLY A 375 35.90 -14.48 12.56
C GLY A 375 34.59 -13.70 12.69
N MET A 376 33.67 -13.86 11.73
CA MET A 376 32.41 -13.12 11.72
C MET A 376 31.52 -13.51 12.90
N HIS A 377 31.56 -14.75 13.35
CA HIS A 377 30.83 -15.26 14.52
C HIS A 377 31.67 -16.28 15.29
N ARG A 378 31.32 -16.54 16.56
CA ARG A 378 32.01 -17.56 17.38
C ARG A 378 31.52 -18.98 17.08
N ALA A 379 30.29 -19.10 16.59
CA ALA A 379 29.69 -20.35 16.13
C ALA A 379 29.27 -20.24 14.64
N PRO A 380 28.84 -21.34 14.01
CA PRO A 380 28.41 -21.32 12.62
C PRO A 380 27.28 -20.32 12.36
N ILE A 381 27.39 -19.59 11.24
CA ILE A 381 26.33 -18.69 10.74
C ILE A 381 25.16 -19.55 10.29
N SER A 382 23.98 -19.29 10.83
CA SER A 382 22.74 -20.02 10.53
C SER A 382 21.93 -19.38 9.40
N VAL A 383 21.97 -18.05 9.30
CA VAL A 383 21.24 -17.26 8.30
C VAL A 383 21.96 -15.95 8.02
N LEU A 384 21.86 -15.46 6.79
CA LEU A 384 22.49 -14.22 6.37
C LEU A 384 21.62 -13.51 5.35
N LYS A 385 21.37 -12.21 5.56
CA LYS A 385 20.50 -11.38 4.72
C LYS A 385 21.18 -10.03 4.40
N PRO A 386 21.45 -9.72 3.13
CA PRO A 386 21.90 -8.41 2.71
C PRO A 386 20.73 -7.44 2.52
N SER A 387 20.99 -6.15 2.67
CA SER A 387 20.05 -5.12 2.23
C SER A 387 19.94 -5.06 0.70
N LEU A 388 18.84 -4.52 0.20
CA LEU A 388 18.60 -4.34 -1.25
C LEU A 388 19.72 -3.56 -1.96
N ASN A 389 20.36 -2.62 -1.27
CA ASN A 389 21.49 -1.84 -1.79
C ASN A 389 22.87 -2.48 -1.58
N GLY A 390 22.95 -3.64 -0.90
CA GLY A 390 24.19 -4.38 -0.64
C GLY A 390 25.18 -3.73 0.35
N HIS A 391 24.83 -2.59 0.95
CA HIS A 391 25.70 -1.89 1.91
C HIS A 391 25.61 -2.44 3.33
N TRP A 392 24.47 -3.00 3.70
CA TRP A 392 24.23 -3.62 4.99
C TRP A 392 24.13 -5.12 4.84
N LEU A 393 24.65 -5.82 5.84
CA LEU A 393 24.56 -7.26 5.94
C LEU A 393 24.19 -7.61 7.38
N VAL A 394 23.19 -8.46 7.55
CA VAL A 394 22.80 -8.99 8.86
C VAL A 394 23.05 -10.48 8.87
N SER A 395 23.76 -10.98 9.88
CA SER A 395 24.05 -12.40 10.05
C SER A 395 23.56 -12.90 11.39
N GLY A 396 22.81 -14.00 11.36
CA GLY A 396 22.35 -14.74 12.53
C GLY A 396 23.22 -15.96 12.76
N CYS A 397 23.39 -16.33 14.03
CA CYS A 397 24.30 -17.38 14.44
C CYS A 397 23.59 -18.48 15.25
N MET A 398 24.25 -19.63 15.32
CA MET A 398 23.87 -20.71 16.25
C MET A 398 24.04 -20.32 17.73
N ASP A 399 24.77 -19.26 18.05
CA ASP A 399 25.00 -18.75 19.41
C ASP A 399 23.94 -17.74 19.91
N SER A 400 22.79 -17.66 19.25
CA SER A 400 21.70 -16.71 19.53
C SER A 400 22.02 -15.23 19.26
N THR A 401 23.22 -14.91 18.74
CA THR A 401 23.56 -13.53 18.41
C THR A 401 23.22 -13.17 16.96
N VAL A 402 22.85 -11.91 16.77
CA VAL A 402 22.68 -11.29 15.45
C VAL A 402 23.75 -10.22 15.30
N ARG A 403 24.49 -10.20 14.20
CA ARG A 403 25.50 -9.17 13.93
C ARG A 403 25.15 -8.36 12.70
N VAL A 404 25.32 -7.05 12.81
CA VAL A 404 25.08 -6.09 11.74
C VAL A 404 26.41 -5.57 11.22
N TRP A 405 26.60 -5.63 9.90
CA TRP A 405 27.83 -5.29 9.22
C TRP A 405 27.59 -4.25 8.15
N LYS A 406 28.60 -3.41 7.92
CA LYS A 406 28.66 -2.49 6.79
C LYS A 406 29.73 -2.95 5.81
N TYR A 407 29.36 -3.14 4.55
CA TYR A 407 30.28 -3.53 3.48
C TYR A 407 30.67 -2.30 2.66
N ASP A 408 31.98 -2.05 2.55
CA ASP A 408 32.54 -0.93 1.77
C ASP A 408 32.95 -1.33 0.34
N GLY A 409 32.67 -2.59 -0.07
CA GLY A 409 33.12 -3.16 -1.34
C GLY A 409 34.40 -3.99 -1.25
N LYS A 410 35.13 -3.91 -0.13
CA LYS A 410 36.37 -4.65 0.11
C LYS A 410 36.36 -5.38 1.45
N ASN A 411 35.90 -4.73 2.51
CA ASN A 411 35.95 -5.19 3.89
C ASN A 411 34.56 -5.19 4.55
N MET A 412 34.35 -6.14 5.46
CA MET A 412 33.18 -6.18 6.35
C MET A 412 33.52 -5.51 7.67
N HIS A 413 32.77 -4.46 8.00
CA HIS A 413 32.93 -3.72 9.26
C HIS A 413 31.79 -4.05 10.21
N LEU A 414 32.10 -4.66 11.35
CA LEU A 414 31.11 -4.90 12.41
C LEU A 414 30.60 -3.57 12.95
N ARG A 415 29.27 -3.41 13.01
CA ARG A 415 28.61 -2.23 13.56
C ARG A 415 27.95 -2.50 14.90
N ALA A 416 27.31 -3.65 15.05
CA ALA A 416 26.72 -4.06 16.31
C ALA A 416 26.62 -5.59 16.42
N THR A 417 26.62 -6.07 17.66
CA THR A 417 26.15 -7.40 18.05
C THR A 417 24.87 -7.21 18.84
N LEU A 418 23.76 -7.65 18.28
CA LEU A 418 22.42 -7.59 18.85
C LEU A 418 22.18 -8.90 19.62
N CYS A 419 21.90 -8.78 20.91
CA CYS A 419 21.63 -9.89 21.81
C CYS A 419 20.22 -9.72 22.38
N GLY A 420 19.43 -10.79 22.34
CA GLY A 420 18.04 -10.76 22.83
C GLY A 420 17.24 -12.03 22.56
N HIS A 421 17.71 -12.89 21.66
CA HIS A 421 17.19 -14.26 21.52
C HIS A 421 17.78 -15.16 22.60
N ASP A 422 16.99 -16.14 23.03
CA ASP A 422 17.34 -17.06 24.11
C ASP A 422 17.68 -18.45 23.58
N ASN A 423 18.82 -18.99 24.02
CA ASN A 423 19.20 -20.42 23.93
C ASN A 423 18.82 -21.14 22.61
N GLY A 424 19.09 -20.52 21.47
CA GLY A 424 18.67 -21.07 20.17
C GLY A 424 19.32 -20.38 18.98
N LYS A 425 19.41 -21.11 17.87
CA LYS A 425 19.92 -20.52 16.61
C LYS A 425 18.96 -19.47 16.09
N ILE A 426 19.50 -18.42 15.47
CA ILE A 426 18.71 -17.52 14.65
C ILE A 426 18.25 -18.26 13.39
N THR A 427 16.96 -18.28 13.10
CA THR A 427 16.37 -19.09 12.03
C THR A 427 16.03 -18.28 10.79
N CYS A 428 15.62 -17.03 10.95
CA CYS A 428 15.21 -16.16 9.85
C CYS A 428 15.53 -14.69 10.15
N ILE A 429 15.82 -13.92 9.10
CA ILE A 429 16.16 -12.49 9.18
C ILE A 429 15.58 -11.80 7.96
N ASP A 430 15.03 -10.60 8.16
CA ASP A 430 14.77 -9.66 7.09
C ASP A 430 15.21 -8.24 7.44
N ILE A 431 15.53 -7.43 6.43
CA ILE A 431 16.07 -6.07 6.61
C ILE A 431 15.44 -5.10 5.61
N SER A 432 14.91 -4.00 6.12
CA SER A 432 14.36 -2.90 5.34
C SER A 432 15.13 -1.62 5.59
N THR A 433 15.89 -1.18 4.57
CA THR A 433 16.57 0.13 4.64
C THR A 433 15.60 1.30 4.49
N THR A 434 14.44 1.08 3.86
CA THR A 434 13.38 2.09 3.71
C THR A 434 12.78 2.47 5.06
N PHE A 435 12.48 1.46 5.88
CA PHE A 435 11.92 1.63 7.22
C PHE A 435 12.97 1.62 8.33
N GLY A 436 14.26 1.57 7.97
CA GLY A 436 15.35 1.50 8.94
C GLY A 436 15.19 0.38 9.96
N THR A 437 14.69 -0.80 9.56
CA THR A 437 14.28 -1.86 10.49
C THR A 437 14.92 -3.20 10.12
N VAL A 438 15.30 -3.97 11.14
CA VAL A 438 15.70 -5.38 11.02
C VAL A 438 14.73 -6.22 11.84
N VAL A 439 14.27 -7.34 11.28
CA VAL A 439 13.42 -8.31 11.97
C VAL A 439 14.15 -9.64 12.03
N THR A 440 14.19 -10.26 13.21
CA THR A 440 14.88 -11.52 13.43
C THR A 440 13.96 -12.51 14.12
N GLY A 441 13.99 -13.76 13.67
CA GLY A 441 13.31 -14.88 14.31
C GLY A 441 14.32 -15.91 14.81
N GLY A 442 14.04 -16.51 15.97
CA GLY A 442 14.88 -17.53 16.58
C GLY A 442 14.19 -18.89 16.72
N ALA A 443 14.99 -19.90 17.07
CA ALA A 443 14.49 -21.21 17.45
C ALA A 443 13.67 -21.19 18.75
N ASP A 444 13.81 -20.11 19.53
CA ASP A 444 13.03 -19.76 20.71
C ASP A 444 11.59 -19.30 20.40
N GLY A 445 11.21 -19.25 19.13
CA GLY A 445 9.90 -18.76 18.68
C GLY A 445 9.73 -17.24 18.77
N ASN A 446 10.74 -16.53 19.28
CA ASN A 446 10.68 -15.09 19.42
C ASN A 446 10.92 -14.42 18.07
N VAL A 447 10.14 -13.36 17.82
CA VAL A 447 10.39 -12.43 16.71
C VAL A 447 10.70 -11.06 17.29
N LEU A 448 11.91 -10.58 17.04
CA LEU A 448 12.44 -9.33 17.58
C LEU A 448 12.62 -8.31 16.46
N VAL A 449 12.27 -7.07 16.75
CA VAL A 449 12.38 -5.93 15.84
C VAL A 449 13.44 -4.97 16.37
N TRP A 450 14.37 -4.58 15.50
CA TRP A 450 15.54 -3.76 15.82
C TRP A 450 15.58 -2.53 14.91
N ASP A 451 16.03 -1.41 15.46
CA ASP A 451 16.27 -0.20 14.68
C ASP A 451 17.64 -0.31 13.98
N LEU A 452 17.65 -0.24 12.65
CA LEU A 452 18.87 -0.29 11.84
C LEU A 452 19.72 0.98 12.01
N ARG A 453 19.11 2.10 12.42
CA ARG A 453 19.82 3.37 12.57
C ARG A 453 20.60 3.47 13.88
N THR A 454 19.94 3.18 15.01
CA THR A 454 20.54 3.18 16.35
C THR A 454 21.13 1.83 16.75
N LEU A 455 20.85 0.76 16.00
CA LEU A 455 21.29 -0.60 16.26
C LEU A 455 20.84 -1.10 17.64
N SER A 456 19.61 -0.77 18.01
CA SER A 456 19.02 -1.07 19.30
C SER A 456 17.76 -1.94 19.19
N PHE A 457 17.46 -2.68 20.26
CA PHE A 457 16.21 -3.42 20.39
C PHE A 457 15.03 -2.44 20.45
N MET A 458 14.01 -2.66 19.61
CA MET A 458 12.78 -1.87 19.66
C MET A 458 11.69 -2.62 20.42
N ARG A 459 11.33 -3.83 19.95
CA ARG A 459 10.21 -4.59 20.51
C ARG A 459 10.26 -6.07 20.13
N LYS A 460 9.55 -6.87 20.92
CA LYS A 460 9.22 -8.27 20.64
C LYS A 460 7.78 -8.34 20.13
N LEU A 461 7.55 -8.98 18.99
CA LEU A 461 6.20 -9.20 18.47
C LEU A 461 5.48 -10.25 19.32
N ARG A 462 4.29 -9.90 19.84
CA ARG A 462 3.51 -10.78 20.69
C ARG A 462 2.50 -11.55 19.84
N LEU A 463 2.72 -12.86 19.70
CA LEU A 463 1.81 -13.72 18.95
C LEU A 463 0.48 -13.89 19.70
N PRO A 464 -0.66 -14.06 19.01
CA PRO A 464 -1.99 -14.05 19.62
C PRO A 464 -2.29 -15.25 20.52
N THR A 465 -1.56 -16.35 20.38
CA THR A 465 -1.78 -17.60 21.11
C THR A 465 -0.55 -17.96 21.95
N PRO A 466 -0.64 -17.89 23.29
CA PRO A 466 0.42 -18.33 24.19
C PRO A 466 0.50 -19.87 24.34
N GLU A 467 -0.45 -20.62 23.77
CA GLU A 467 -0.48 -22.10 23.77
C GLU A 467 0.37 -22.74 22.67
N VAL A 468 1.12 -21.94 21.92
CA VAL A 468 2.18 -22.47 21.09
C VAL A 468 3.24 -23.00 22.06
N ASP A 469 3.40 -24.33 22.12
CA ASP A 469 4.43 -25.00 22.94
C ASP A 469 5.72 -24.16 22.90
N GLU A 470 6.32 -23.92 24.07
CA GLU A 470 7.51 -23.06 24.30
C GLU A 470 8.74 -23.43 23.42
N GLU A 471 8.62 -24.40 22.51
CA GLU A 471 9.63 -24.91 21.58
C GLU A 471 9.32 -24.67 20.09
N THR A 472 8.34 -23.83 19.74
CA THR A 472 7.99 -23.61 18.32
C THR A 472 8.82 -22.50 17.68
N ALA A 473 9.81 -22.90 16.86
CA ALA A 473 10.71 -21.98 16.17
C ALA A 473 10.01 -21.01 15.20
N ALA A 474 10.53 -19.78 15.13
CA ALA A 474 10.23 -18.87 14.03
C ALA A 474 10.79 -19.45 12.71
N VAL A 475 9.94 -19.61 11.70
CA VAL A 475 10.31 -20.24 10.42
C VAL A 475 10.69 -19.18 9.39
N SER A 476 9.91 -18.10 9.31
CA SER A 476 10.12 -17.05 8.32
C SER A 476 9.63 -15.69 8.82
N VAL A 477 10.34 -14.65 8.45
CA VAL A 477 9.96 -13.25 8.65
C VAL A 477 10.17 -12.49 7.35
N SER A 478 9.28 -11.56 7.04
CA SER A 478 9.37 -10.73 5.84
C SER A 478 8.76 -9.35 6.10
N ILE A 479 9.43 -8.30 5.65
CA ILE A 479 8.99 -6.91 5.76
C ILE A 479 8.43 -6.47 4.41
N ASN A 480 7.22 -5.93 4.39
CA ASN A 480 6.68 -5.23 3.24
C ASN A 480 7.40 -3.88 3.10
N HIS A 481 8.08 -3.65 1.97
CA HIS A 481 8.91 -2.47 1.78
C HIS A 481 8.13 -1.21 1.38
N LYS A 482 6.80 -1.29 1.24
CA LYS A 482 5.90 -0.16 0.94
C LYS A 482 5.17 0.39 2.16
N ASN A 483 4.70 -0.46 3.07
CA ASN A 483 3.94 -0.03 4.27
C ASN A 483 4.63 -0.37 5.60
N GLY A 484 5.67 -1.21 5.59
CA GLY A 484 6.41 -1.57 6.81
C GLY A 484 5.77 -2.69 7.61
N ASN A 485 4.68 -3.30 7.12
CA ASN A 485 4.07 -4.46 7.76
C ASN A 485 5.06 -5.63 7.79
N ILE A 486 5.04 -6.35 8.91
CA ILE A 486 5.92 -7.47 9.20
C ILE A 486 5.08 -8.74 9.18
N MET A 487 5.36 -9.60 8.22
CA MET A 487 4.82 -10.94 8.16
C MET A 487 5.70 -11.89 8.96
N THR A 488 5.06 -12.71 9.79
CA THR A 488 5.70 -13.73 10.61
C THR A 488 5.08 -15.08 10.32
N LEU A 489 5.92 -16.10 10.27
CA LEU A 489 5.53 -17.51 10.28
C LEU A 489 6.26 -18.17 11.45
N VAL A 490 5.54 -18.47 12.52
CA VAL A 490 6.08 -19.16 13.71
C VAL A 490 5.38 -20.50 13.85
N GLY A 491 6.15 -21.59 13.77
CA GLY A 491 5.60 -22.92 13.57
C GLY A 491 4.77 -23.02 12.30
N SER A 492 3.46 -23.12 12.47
CA SER A 492 2.47 -23.13 11.39
C SER A 492 1.58 -21.89 11.35
N GLN A 493 1.72 -20.96 12.30
CA GLN A 493 0.87 -19.78 12.43
C GLN A 493 1.41 -18.61 11.62
N ILE A 494 0.55 -18.02 10.79
CA ILE A 494 0.85 -16.81 10.01
C ILE A 494 0.20 -15.60 10.68
N CYS A 495 1.00 -14.56 10.95
CA CYS A 495 0.51 -13.29 11.46
C CYS A 495 1.15 -12.11 10.71
N LEU A 496 0.38 -11.04 10.56
CA LEU A 496 0.82 -9.74 10.06
C LEU A 496 0.77 -8.72 11.20
N PHE A 497 1.86 -7.98 11.34
CA PHE A 497 1.99 -6.88 12.29
C PHE A 497 2.29 -5.59 11.54
N ASP A 498 1.92 -4.46 12.11
CA ASP A 498 2.49 -3.18 11.67
C ASP A 498 3.93 -3.04 12.20
N ILE A 499 4.63 -1.98 11.78
CA ILE A 499 6.00 -1.71 12.26
C ILE A 499 6.07 -1.41 13.78
N ASN A 500 4.92 -1.03 14.37
CA ASN A 500 4.78 -0.81 15.80
C ASN A 500 4.45 -2.11 16.56
N GLY A 501 4.36 -3.26 15.89
CA GLY A 501 4.06 -4.54 16.50
C GLY A 501 2.60 -4.71 16.94
N ASN A 502 1.68 -3.87 16.45
CA ASN A 502 0.26 -4.11 16.56
C ASN A 502 -0.14 -5.20 15.57
N LEU A 503 -1.04 -6.09 15.96
CA LEU A 503 -1.53 -7.16 15.10
C LEU A 503 -2.48 -6.57 14.05
N VAL A 504 -2.15 -6.73 12.78
CA VAL A 504 -2.98 -6.29 11.64
C VAL A 504 -3.92 -7.42 11.20
N ALA A 505 -3.40 -8.63 11.08
CA ALA A 505 -4.19 -9.80 10.73
C ALA A 505 -3.55 -11.10 11.23
N LYS A 506 -4.37 -12.13 11.46
CA LYS A 506 -3.91 -13.48 11.85
C LYS A 506 -4.59 -14.57 11.03
N GLN A 507 -3.96 -15.73 10.97
CA GLN A 507 -4.57 -16.94 10.43
C GLN A 507 -5.87 -17.30 11.16
N GLN A 508 -6.83 -17.86 10.42
CA GLN A 508 -8.08 -18.36 10.99
C GLN A 508 -7.81 -19.46 12.03
N PRO A 509 -8.51 -19.47 13.18
CA PRO A 509 -8.30 -20.47 14.22
C PRO A 509 -8.47 -21.92 13.75
N ASP A 510 -9.42 -22.16 12.83
CA ASP A 510 -9.77 -23.52 12.36
C ASP A 510 -8.94 -23.99 11.15
N ASP A 511 -8.07 -23.14 10.58
CA ASP A 511 -7.22 -23.51 9.44
C ASP A 511 -5.90 -24.12 9.92
N GLU A 512 -5.95 -25.15 10.77
CA GLU A 512 -4.75 -25.87 11.18
C GLU A 512 -4.16 -26.67 10.02
N PHE A 513 -2.90 -26.38 9.70
CA PHE A 513 -2.18 -27.14 8.71
C PHE A 513 -1.85 -28.53 9.25
N THR A 514 -2.40 -29.57 8.61
CA THR A 514 -1.91 -30.94 8.84
C THR A 514 -0.40 -31.02 8.55
N SER A 515 0.27 -32.02 9.11
CA SER A 515 1.72 -32.22 8.95
C SER A 515 2.19 -32.26 7.48
N LYS A 516 1.34 -32.74 6.56
CA LYS A 516 1.62 -32.78 5.10
C LYS A 516 1.46 -31.41 4.42
N HIS A 517 0.67 -30.52 4.97
CA HIS A 517 0.39 -29.18 4.43
C HIS A 517 1.08 -28.08 5.24
N ARG A 518 2.03 -28.41 6.13
CA ARG A 518 2.73 -27.42 6.96
C ARG A 518 3.48 -26.39 6.08
N PRO A 519 3.34 -25.08 6.35
CA PRO A 519 4.15 -24.06 5.69
C PRO A 519 5.64 -24.25 6.05
N SER A 520 6.51 -24.14 5.05
CA SER A 520 7.98 -24.27 5.18
C SER A 520 8.71 -22.94 5.00
N CYS A 521 8.10 -21.98 4.31
CA CYS A 521 8.58 -20.61 4.19
C CYS A 521 7.42 -19.67 3.85
N ALA A 522 7.64 -18.37 4.03
CA ALA A 522 6.67 -17.35 3.70
C ALA A 522 7.38 -16.09 3.19
N VAL A 523 6.67 -15.24 2.46
CA VAL A 523 7.16 -13.93 2.03
C VAL A 523 6.01 -12.93 2.02
N ALA A 524 6.28 -11.70 2.49
CA ALA A 524 5.37 -10.58 2.35
C ALA A 524 5.43 -10.05 0.93
N THR A 525 4.29 -9.65 0.40
CA THR A 525 4.22 -8.87 -0.83
C THR A 525 4.42 -7.38 -0.49
N ASP A 526 4.51 -6.52 -1.51
CA ASP A 526 4.50 -5.06 -1.37
C ASP A 526 3.06 -4.53 -1.52
N CYS A 527 2.07 -5.33 -1.16
CA CYS A 527 0.66 -4.93 -1.19
C CYS A 527 0.45 -3.70 -0.31
N PRO A 528 -0.04 -2.58 -0.87
CA PRO A 528 -0.38 -1.41 -0.09
C PRO A 528 -1.49 -1.74 0.93
N GLU A 529 -1.45 -1.10 2.08
CA GLU A 529 -2.41 -1.34 3.18
C GLU A 529 -3.87 -1.05 2.80
N TRP A 530 -4.08 -0.05 1.94
CA TRP A 530 -5.41 0.37 1.50
C TRP A 530 -6.03 -0.56 0.43
N MET A 531 -5.29 -1.57 -0.04
CA MET A 531 -5.72 -2.39 -1.16
C MET A 531 -6.50 -3.61 -0.69
N GLU A 532 -7.83 -3.49 -0.74
CA GLU A 532 -8.71 -4.62 -0.46
C GLU A 532 -8.50 -5.80 -1.41
N ASN A 533 -8.56 -7.00 -0.84
CA ASN A 533 -8.35 -8.28 -1.52
C ASN A 533 -6.96 -8.45 -2.17
N GLY A 534 -6.05 -7.48 -2.01
CA GLY A 534 -4.66 -7.63 -2.43
C GLY A 534 -3.98 -8.76 -1.67
N ILE A 535 -3.07 -9.45 -2.35
CA ILE A 535 -2.30 -10.53 -1.74
C ILE A 535 -1.24 -9.90 -0.88
N VAL A 536 -1.30 -10.10 0.43
CA VAL A 536 -0.38 -9.52 1.43
C VAL A 536 0.77 -10.45 1.79
N ALA A 537 0.57 -11.76 1.65
CA ALA A 537 1.55 -12.77 1.99
C ALA A 537 1.40 -14.01 1.10
N ILE A 538 2.52 -14.71 0.90
CA ILE A 538 2.57 -15.96 0.14
C ILE A 538 3.33 -16.99 0.97
N THR A 539 2.76 -18.18 1.13
CA THR A 539 3.40 -19.29 1.83
C THR A 539 3.72 -20.44 0.89
N GLY A 540 4.89 -21.02 1.10
CA GLY A 540 5.33 -22.26 0.47
C GLY A 540 5.27 -23.39 1.47
N HIS A 541 4.88 -24.58 1.03
CA HIS A 541 4.55 -25.70 1.92
C HIS A 541 5.49 -26.89 1.74
N VAL A 542 5.54 -27.78 2.75
CA VAL A 542 6.39 -28.98 2.74
C VAL A 542 6.03 -29.97 1.63
N ASN A 543 4.79 -29.95 1.15
CA ASN A 543 4.36 -30.76 0.02
C ASN A 543 4.70 -30.12 -1.33
N GLY A 544 5.14 -28.86 -1.38
CA GLY A 544 5.42 -28.13 -2.63
C GLY A 544 4.28 -27.23 -3.11
N ASP A 545 3.20 -27.10 -2.33
CA ASP A 545 2.10 -26.19 -2.62
C ASP A 545 2.46 -24.74 -2.29
N LEU A 546 1.70 -23.83 -2.90
CA LEU A 546 1.73 -22.39 -2.63
C LEU A 546 0.34 -21.95 -2.16
N ARG A 547 0.27 -21.05 -1.19
CA ARG A 547 -0.95 -20.36 -0.79
C ARG A 547 -0.71 -18.85 -0.78
N LEU A 548 -1.68 -18.11 -1.31
CA LEU A 548 -1.66 -16.64 -1.35
C LEU A 548 -2.76 -16.15 -0.41
N TRP A 549 -2.44 -15.14 0.39
CA TRP A 549 -3.28 -14.66 1.48
C TRP A 549 -3.62 -13.19 1.27
N SER A 550 -4.89 -12.83 1.48
CA SER A 550 -5.34 -11.44 1.65
C SER A 550 -5.79 -11.20 3.09
N ILE A 551 -6.05 -9.95 3.45
CA ILE A 551 -6.68 -9.58 4.71
C ILE A 551 -8.18 -9.43 4.46
N ASN A 552 -9.00 -10.05 5.30
CA ASN A 552 -10.34 -9.56 5.56
C ASN A 552 -10.25 -8.54 6.68
N HIS A 553 -10.53 -7.28 6.36
CA HIS A 553 -10.36 -6.19 7.31
C HIS A 553 -11.51 -6.08 8.32
N ASP A 554 -12.65 -6.72 8.06
CA ASP A 554 -13.78 -6.68 9.00
C ASP A 554 -13.54 -7.58 10.23
N ASP A 555 -12.77 -8.68 10.09
CA ASP A 555 -12.47 -9.63 11.17
C ASP A 555 -10.97 -9.73 11.50
N HIS A 556 -10.12 -9.01 10.78
CA HIS A 556 -8.65 -9.07 10.87
C HIS A 556 -8.11 -10.50 10.65
N LEU A 557 -8.75 -11.28 9.79
CA LEU A 557 -8.33 -12.63 9.45
C LEU A 557 -7.68 -12.71 8.07
N LEU A 558 -6.68 -13.59 7.96
CA LEU A 558 -6.09 -13.96 6.68
C LEU A 558 -7.04 -14.88 5.93
N VAL A 559 -7.36 -14.51 4.70
CA VAL A 559 -8.23 -15.28 3.80
C VAL A 559 -7.39 -15.78 2.64
N MET A 560 -7.52 -17.07 2.33
CA MET A 560 -6.85 -17.67 1.20
C MET A 560 -7.50 -17.21 -0.11
N ARG A 561 -6.70 -16.70 -1.05
CA ARG A 561 -7.16 -16.10 -2.32
C ARG A 561 -6.57 -16.77 -3.56
N HIS A 562 -6.24 -18.06 -3.47
CA HIS A 562 -5.52 -18.75 -4.54
C HIS A 562 -6.13 -20.10 -4.90
N LEU A 563 -6.09 -20.40 -6.19
CA LEU A 563 -6.30 -21.73 -6.75
C LEU A 563 -5.16 -22.03 -7.75
N MET A 564 -4.35 -23.05 -7.45
CA MET A 564 -3.41 -23.63 -8.42
C MET A 564 -4.12 -24.84 -9.03
N PRO A 565 -4.38 -24.87 -10.34
CA PRO A 565 -4.91 -26.07 -10.99
C PRO A 565 -3.89 -27.22 -10.96
N ASP A 566 -2.59 -26.90 -11.01
CA ASP A 566 -1.50 -27.88 -10.98
C ASP A 566 -0.49 -27.60 -9.87
N LYS A 567 0.03 -28.69 -9.30
CA LYS A 567 1.10 -28.64 -8.30
C LYS A 567 2.40 -28.11 -8.92
N VAL A 568 2.91 -27.00 -8.38
CA VAL A 568 4.15 -26.37 -8.90
C VAL A 568 5.34 -27.27 -8.62
N HIS A 569 5.68 -27.51 -7.36
CA HIS A 569 6.82 -28.35 -6.99
C HIS A 569 6.34 -29.62 -6.29
N SER A 570 7.12 -30.71 -6.40
CA SER A 570 6.85 -31.95 -5.67
C SER A 570 7.58 -32.05 -4.34
N CYS A 571 8.54 -31.15 -4.09
CA CYS A 571 9.40 -31.09 -2.92
C CYS A 571 9.06 -29.88 -2.04
N PRO A 572 9.47 -29.87 -0.75
CA PRO A 572 9.28 -28.73 0.13
C PRO A 572 9.80 -27.43 -0.49
N ILE A 573 8.97 -26.38 -0.46
CA ILE A 573 9.39 -25.04 -0.89
C ILE A 573 10.37 -24.49 0.14
N THR A 574 11.51 -23.98 -0.32
CA THR A 574 12.59 -23.49 0.55
C THR A 574 12.90 -22.02 0.31
N ALA A 575 12.54 -21.47 -0.84
CA ALA A 575 12.76 -20.06 -1.16
C ALA A 575 11.56 -19.49 -1.95
N LEU A 576 11.14 -18.29 -1.58
CA LEU A 576 10.13 -17.50 -2.28
C LEU A 576 10.65 -16.09 -2.48
N ARG A 577 10.36 -15.50 -3.64
CA ARG A 577 10.63 -14.08 -3.89
C ARG A 577 9.60 -13.47 -4.84
N VAL A 578 9.00 -12.37 -4.42
CA VAL A 578 8.09 -11.57 -5.26
C VAL A 578 8.90 -10.53 -6.04
N MET A 579 8.59 -10.35 -7.32
CA MET A 579 9.29 -9.47 -8.24
C MET A 579 8.32 -8.76 -9.21
N GLY A 580 8.80 -7.65 -9.77
CA GLY A 580 8.09 -6.86 -10.79
C GLY A 580 7.37 -5.66 -10.20
N ASP A 581 7.23 -4.59 -10.98
CA ASP A 581 6.70 -3.29 -10.51
C ASP A 581 5.26 -3.39 -9.96
N ASN A 582 4.45 -4.29 -10.52
CA ASN A 582 3.10 -4.61 -10.05
C ASN A 582 3.03 -5.94 -9.27
N GLN A 583 4.18 -6.54 -8.94
CA GLN A 583 4.25 -7.83 -8.27
C GLN A 583 3.48 -8.94 -9.01
N ASN A 584 3.74 -9.09 -10.30
CA ASN A 584 3.10 -10.09 -11.14
C ASN A 584 3.93 -11.37 -11.28
N THR A 585 5.11 -11.42 -10.66
CA THR A 585 6.08 -12.53 -10.81
C THR A 585 6.48 -13.06 -9.44
N LEU A 586 6.32 -14.36 -9.24
CA LEU A 586 6.74 -15.10 -8.06
C LEU A 586 7.82 -16.11 -8.46
N LEU A 587 8.98 -16.01 -7.81
CA LEU A 587 10.05 -17.00 -7.93
C LEU A 587 9.87 -18.04 -6.82
N VAL A 588 9.94 -19.32 -7.19
CA VAL A 588 9.72 -20.44 -6.28
C VAL A 588 10.88 -21.41 -6.40
N GLY A 589 11.54 -21.71 -5.28
CA GLY A 589 12.64 -22.66 -5.20
C GLY A 589 12.33 -23.76 -4.20
N ASP A 590 12.73 -25.00 -4.52
CA ASP A 590 12.49 -26.16 -3.66
C ASP A 590 13.76 -26.83 -3.14
N LYS A 591 13.56 -27.80 -2.24
CA LYS A 591 14.63 -28.60 -1.61
C LYS A 591 15.42 -29.47 -2.60
N SER A 592 14.87 -29.79 -3.77
CA SER A 592 15.54 -30.59 -4.81
C SER A 592 16.41 -29.75 -5.74
N GLY A 593 16.28 -28.43 -5.66
CA GLY A 593 17.11 -27.48 -6.41
C GLY A 593 16.37 -26.96 -7.63
N LYS A 594 15.14 -27.40 -7.84
CA LYS A 594 14.31 -26.87 -8.91
C LYS A 594 13.86 -25.48 -8.56
N MET A 595 13.84 -24.63 -9.57
CA MET A 595 13.42 -23.25 -9.50
C MET A 595 12.38 -23.03 -10.59
N SER A 596 11.35 -22.26 -10.28
CA SER A 596 10.33 -21.86 -11.24
C SER A 596 10.05 -20.37 -11.15
N VAL A 597 9.62 -19.81 -12.27
CA VAL A 597 9.03 -18.47 -12.33
C VAL A 597 7.55 -18.65 -12.57
N CYS A 598 6.75 -18.33 -11.58
CA CYS A 598 5.31 -18.23 -11.67
C CYS A 598 4.94 -16.79 -12.02
N LYS A 599 4.02 -16.61 -12.97
CA LYS A 599 3.44 -15.31 -13.30
C LYS A 599 1.94 -15.34 -13.12
N THR A 600 1.33 -14.19 -12.80
CA THR A 600 -0.13 -14.08 -12.83
C THR A 600 -0.64 -14.44 -14.22
N LEU A 601 -1.70 -15.25 -14.27
CA LEU A 601 -2.21 -15.80 -15.51
C LEU A 601 -2.78 -14.69 -16.39
N SER A 602 -2.41 -14.69 -17.67
CA SER A 602 -2.93 -13.76 -18.67
C SER A 602 -4.01 -14.36 -19.58
N LEU A 603 -5.09 -13.61 -19.87
CA LEU A 603 -6.18 -13.90 -20.80
C LEU A 603 -5.64 -14.45 -22.12
N ASP A 604 -4.62 -13.81 -22.67
CA ASP A 604 -4.03 -14.15 -23.97
C ASP A 604 -3.22 -15.47 -23.95
N ALA A 605 -2.95 -16.02 -22.76
CA ALA A 605 -2.14 -17.22 -22.57
C ALA A 605 -2.98 -18.49 -22.29
N LEU A 606 -4.30 -18.40 -22.37
CA LEU A 606 -5.23 -19.51 -22.17
C LEU A 606 -5.74 -20.11 -23.47
N ASN A 607 -5.87 -21.43 -23.50
CA ASN A 607 -6.64 -22.11 -24.53
C ASN A 607 -8.16 -22.10 -24.21
N PRO A 608 -9.05 -22.36 -25.20
CA PRO A 608 -10.50 -22.29 -25.00
C PRO A 608 -11.06 -23.23 -23.92
N GLN A 609 -10.40 -24.37 -23.66
CA GLN A 609 -10.81 -25.32 -22.63
C GLN A 609 -10.46 -24.80 -21.23
N GLU A 610 -9.25 -24.28 -21.04
CA GLU A 610 -8.82 -23.65 -19.79
C GLU A 610 -9.69 -22.42 -19.45
N LEU A 611 -10.01 -21.60 -20.45
CA LEU A 611 -10.89 -20.44 -20.28
C LEU A 611 -12.31 -20.87 -19.86
N SER A 612 -12.85 -21.96 -20.42
CA SER A 612 -14.17 -22.46 -20.07
C SER A 612 -14.28 -22.98 -18.64
N VAL A 613 -13.22 -23.61 -18.12
CA VAL A 613 -13.12 -24.07 -16.73
C VAL A 613 -13.10 -22.87 -15.78
N ILE A 614 -12.24 -21.88 -16.06
CA ILE A 614 -12.13 -20.67 -15.23
C ILE A 614 -13.44 -19.86 -15.24
N LEU A 615 -14.07 -19.69 -16.40
CA LEU A 615 -15.37 -19.00 -16.50
C LEU A 615 -16.51 -19.77 -15.83
N HIS A 616 -16.48 -21.11 -15.84
CA HIS A 616 -17.46 -21.91 -15.11
C HIS A 616 -17.31 -21.75 -13.60
N GLU A 617 -16.08 -21.80 -13.08
CA GLU A 617 -15.81 -21.63 -11.64
C GLU A 617 -16.09 -20.20 -11.15
N LEU A 618 -15.79 -19.18 -11.96
CA LEU A 618 -16.15 -17.78 -11.67
C LEU A 618 -17.68 -17.57 -11.59
N ARG A 619 -18.47 -18.35 -12.33
CA ARG A 619 -19.94 -18.26 -12.35
C ARG A 619 -20.62 -19.03 -11.22
N THR A 620 -20.03 -20.12 -10.75
CA THR A 620 -20.65 -21.00 -9.74
C THR A 620 -20.12 -20.79 -8.33
N GLY A 621 -18.95 -20.16 -8.16
CA GLY A 621 -18.30 -19.98 -6.85
C GLY A 621 -17.78 -21.27 -6.21
N CYS A 622 -18.03 -22.45 -6.81
CA CYS A 622 -17.63 -23.77 -6.33
C CYS A 622 -16.45 -24.33 -7.14
N VAL A 623 -15.51 -24.96 -6.45
CA VAL A 623 -14.37 -25.65 -7.05
C VAL A 623 -14.82 -27.01 -7.58
N SER A 624 -14.35 -27.41 -8.75
CA SER A 624 -14.37 -28.80 -9.23
C SER A 624 -13.40 -29.73 -8.46
N GLY A 625 -13.29 -29.55 -7.14
CA GLY A 625 -12.27 -30.15 -6.28
C GLY A 625 -12.56 -30.08 -4.77
N GLU A 626 -13.56 -29.33 -4.32
CA GLU A 626 -14.08 -29.42 -2.95
C GLU A 626 -15.05 -30.61 -2.82
N MET A 627 -14.56 -31.83 -3.07
CA MET A 627 -15.11 -32.96 -2.33
C MET A 627 -14.55 -32.83 -0.92
N LYS A 628 -15.44 -32.52 0.05
CA LYS A 628 -15.16 -32.77 1.46
C LYS A 628 -14.46 -34.11 1.58
N TYR A 629 -13.34 -34.15 2.31
CA TYR A 629 -12.65 -35.38 2.70
C TYR A 629 -13.57 -36.19 3.62
N THR A 630 -14.59 -36.84 3.05
CA THR A 630 -15.33 -37.92 3.67
C THR A 630 -15.05 -39.17 2.86
N ASP A 631 -14.17 -39.99 3.42
CA ASP A 631 -14.05 -41.43 3.26
C ASP A 631 -14.60 -42.02 1.95
N ARG A 632 -13.74 -42.19 0.93
CA ARG A 632 -14.06 -42.96 -0.29
C ARG A 632 -14.03 -44.47 -0.03
N SER A 633 -14.83 -44.93 0.92
CA SER A 633 -15.21 -46.33 1.03
C SER A 633 -16.73 -46.42 1.22
N LYS A 634 -17.40 -47.01 0.21
CA LYS A 634 -18.87 -47.14 0.03
C LYS A 634 -19.53 -45.97 -0.70
N VAL A 635 -19.63 -46.07 -2.04
CA VAL A 635 -20.93 -46.16 -2.74
C VAL A 635 -20.67 -46.87 -4.07
N ASN A 636 -21.21 -48.09 -4.18
CA ASN A 636 -21.41 -48.83 -5.42
C ASN A 636 -22.90 -48.70 -5.78
N ALA A 637 -23.19 -48.62 -7.08
CA ALA A 637 -24.49 -48.87 -7.73
C ALA A 637 -25.62 -47.81 -7.63
N ALA A 638 -26.32 -47.64 -8.76
CA ALA A 638 -27.46 -46.76 -9.10
C ALA A 638 -27.05 -45.28 -9.31
N ASP A 639 -27.30 -44.60 -10.45
CA ASP A 639 -28.44 -44.68 -11.36
C ASP A 639 -28.07 -44.39 -12.83
N ASN A 640 -28.69 -45.17 -13.72
CA ASN A 640 -28.89 -44.87 -15.13
C ASN A 640 -30.05 -43.86 -15.29
N ALA A 641 -29.94 -42.94 -16.27
CA ALA A 641 -30.95 -42.63 -17.30
C ALA A 641 -31.18 -41.14 -17.59
N ARG A 642 -31.04 -40.81 -18.90
CA ARG A 642 -31.75 -39.75 -19.69
C ARG A 642 -31.40 -38.28 -19.35
N GLY A 643 -31.19 -37.37 -20.29
CA GLY A 643 -31.30 -37.36 -21.75
C GLY A 643 -31.21 -35.90 -22.28
N LEU A 644 -31.26 -35.78 -23.61
CA LEU A 644 -31.26 -34.56 -24.45
C LEU A 644 -29.93 -33.90 -24.81
N ILE A 645 -29.34 -34.47 -25.87
CA ILE A 645 -28.63 -33.78 -26.94
C ILE A 645 -29.68 -33.40 -28.00
N GLY A 646 -29.70 -32.15 -28.47
CA GLY A 646 -30.46 -31.78 -29.66
C GLY A 646 -30.65 -30.27 -29.86
N LEU A 647 -30.07 -29.75 -30.97
CA LEU A 647 -30.39 -28.51 -31.69
C LEU A 647 -29.96 -27.20 -30.98
N MET A 648 -29.22 -26.25 -31.56
CA MET A 648 -29.16 -25.78 -32.95
C MET A 648 -27.77 -25.26 -33.36
N THR A 649 -27.33 -25.64 -34.57
CA THR A 649 -26.47 -24.86 -35.47
C THR A 649 -27.29 -23.78 -36.17
N GLY A 650 -26.79 -22.55 -36.28
CA GLY A 650 -27.44 -21.50 -37.08
C GLY A 650 -26.75 -20.13 -36.94
N THR A 651 -25.90 -19.83 -37.93
CA THR A 651 -25.45 -18.54 -38.47
C THR A 651 -26.25 -17.28 -38.07
N GLU A 652 -25.59 -16.25 -37.52
CA GLU A 652 -25.04 -15.05 -38.20
C GLU A 652 -24.01 -14.36 -37.29
#